data_AF-A0A4S8IBA1-F1
#
_entry.id   AF-A0A4S8IBA1-F1
#
_cell.length_a   1.000
_cell.length_b   1.000
_cell.length_c   1.000
_cell.angle_alpha   90.00
_cell.angle_beta   90.00
_cell.angle_gamma   90.00
#
_symmetry.space_group_name_H-M   'P 1'
#
loop_
_entity.id
_entity.type
_entity.pdbx_description
1 polymer ?
#
loop_
_entity_poly.entity_id
_entity_poly.type
_entity_poly.pdbx_seq_one_letter_code
_entity_poly.pdbx_strand_id
1 'polypeptide(L)'
;MASAKSSRSRASAPSGQVAAAVPHANGGGAGQEAGVQLTDKLKIFKTDNFDPDAYVQSKCQSMNEKEIKQLCNYLQDLKRASAEEMRKSVYANYAAFIRTSKEISDLEGELLSIKNLLGAQTGLIHGLAEGVNIDSLSAGSESIRENDISNVEDREPSDLEKWVEEFPDMLEVLLAERRVDEALDALDEAEHLVIDAKQKQTVGTAELSSLQNAISEHRQKLADQLAEAACQSSTHGVELRAAAAALKRLGDGPRAHSLLLSAHYQRLQYNMQVIHPTSTSYGGAYTAALSQQVFSAIGQALNDSQAVFGDEYASELVIWSTKQAEAFSHLVKRHALASSAAAGGLRAAAECVQIAIGHCSMLEARGRLSLSSVLLKLFRPSVEQALNANLKRIEESTAALAAADDWVLTYPPTGARTSNRISSTVVGIQPKLSSSAHRFYSMVQDFFEDVGPLLSMQLGGSTTDGLLKVFNSYIGLLINALPSSIEEEANLDGPVNKLVRIAETETQQLGLLANASLLAEELLPRAAMKLSPMYQAGGMDDSRRRGSDRNTRVPEQREWKKKLQRSVDKLRDSFCRQHALDLIFTEDGDNNLSAEMYISMDLNSDELEWAPSPIFQELYAKLNRMASVASDMFVGRERFATLLMMRLTETVILWLSEDQSFWEEIEEGERPLGPLGLQQFYLDMQFIILFGKGRFLSRNVHQVVIDIIERAMAAFSATGMDPDSTLPNDDWFFEVAQETISRINDLMGACSVHLFLQTGSCTISSIALKLASDRIRRQIPAEPHWAFSYSMLQKVSRSFALVIQQLGPQLRDAVRLCFLSGAQSPGYCWFVLCLLLPDYHIAQRNFTLLKKLDLQFYQVKEKAGGAKDYKILMDKFHLVSTAFLELDKSYQQAIEDITRRMGAGMAKFICKEVESIDDYDEYCHYVAGLVGLGLSKLFHASGSEELASDNLSNSMGLFLQKTNIIRDYLEDINEIPKSRMFWPRQIWSKYSDKLEGFKNAENSTKAVECLNDLVTNALIHAEDCLQYMSALKDLAIFRFCAIPQIMAIGTLALCYNNVEVFRGVVKMRRGLTAKIINQTNSMSDVYGAFYEFSSLLKSKIDDNDPNAMLTRKHVEAIQKACGSSGLLNTRGLHMHDSNRYTSLLIMVVFLLLALLLSFLAHK
;
A
#
# COMPACT_ATOMS: atom_id res chain seq x y z
N MET A 1 -37.45 -43.69 17.75
CA MET A 1 -37.55 -44.38 16.45
C MET A 1 -38.61 -43.70 15.59
N ALA A 2 -38.39 -43.69 14.26
CA ALA A 2 -39.39 -43.68 13.18
C ALA A 2 -40.58 -42.68 13.17
N SER A 3 -40.52 -41.76 12.19
CA SER A 3 -41.44 -41.70 11.03
C SER A 3 -42.95 -41.38 11.17
N ALA A 4 -43.29 -40.16 10.71
CA ALA A 4 -44.25 -39.85 9.64
C ALA A 4 -45.81 -39.89 9.82
N LYS A 5 -46.42 -38.90 9.13
CA LYS A 5 -47.75 -38.84 8.46
C LYS A 5 -49.04 -38.43 9.24
N SER A 6 -49.54 -37.24 8.84
CA SER A 6 -50.89 -37.01 8.25
C SER A 6 -52.14 -37.08 9.17
N SER A 7 -53.08 -36.12 9.19
CA SER A 7 -53.96 -35.79 8.05
C SER A 7 -55.09 -34.78 8.40
N ARG A 8 -55.57 -34.02 7.37
CA ARG A 8 -56.97 -33.57 7.10
C ARG A 8 -57.73 -32.69 8.14
N SER A 9 -58.77 -31.90 7.82
CA SER A 9 -59.26 -31.25 6.57
C SER A 9 -60.56 -30.45 6.83
N ARG A 10 -60.81 -29.31 6.18
CA ARG A 10 -62.05 -28.98 5.41
C ARG A 10 -62.04 -27.53 4.89
N ALA A 11 -62.88 -27.26 3.87
CA ALA A 11 -63.03 -25.97 3.21
C ALA A 11 -64.52 -25.61 3.01
N SER A 12 -64.83 -24.32 2.81
CA SER A 12 -65.97 -23.84 2.01
C SER A 12 -65.85 -22.33 1.73
N ALA A 13 -66.45 -21.86 0.62
CA ALA A 13 -66.59 -20.47 0.16
C ALA A 13 -68.08 -20.26 -0.25
N PRO A 14 -68.56 -19.23 -1.01
CA PRO A 14 -67.94 -17.98 -1.50
C PRO A 14 -68.87 -16.71 -1.46
N SER A 15 -68.47 -15.65 -2.18
CA SER A 15 -69.31 -14.66 -2.92
C SER A 15 -69.78 -13.31 -2.30
N GLY A 16 -69.79 -12.26 -3.14
CA GLY A 16 -70.36 -10.92 -2.90
C GLY A 16 -69.78 -9.83 -3.84
N GLN A 17 -70.62 -9.07 -4.57
CA GLN A 17 -70.23 -8.01 -5.53
C GLN A 17 -70.91 -6.64 -5.21
N VAL A 18 -70.46 -5.58 -5.90
CA VAL A 18 -71.18 -4.33 -6.29
C VAL A 18 -71.00 -3.01 -5.47
N ALA A 19 -70.22 -2.11 -6.08
CA ALA A 19 -70.36 -0.65 -6.31
C ALA A 19 -70.67 0.44 -5.22
N ALA A 20 -69.75 1.42 -5.20
CA ALA A 20 -69.92 2.88 -5.34
C ALA A 20 -70.76 3.75 -4.34
N ALA A 21 -70.07 4.70 -3.69
CA ALA A 21 -70.56 6.07 -3.43
C ALA A 21 -69.40 7.04 -3.13
N VAL A 22 -69.48 8.28 -3.63
CA VAL A 22 -68.55 9.41 -3.35
C VAL A 22 -69.27 10.45 -2.49
N PRO A 23 -68.58 11.14 -1.56
CA PRO A 23 -68.94 12.53 -1.22
C PRO A 23 -67.79 13.53 -1.45
N HIS A 24 -68.18 14.77 -1.72
CA HIS A 24 -67.31 15.88 -2.14
C HIS A 24 -66.43 16.49 -1.03
N ALA A 25 -65.41 17.21 -1.48
CA ALA A 25 -64.47 17.97 -0.68
C ALA A 25 -65.07 19.14 0.11
N ASN A 26 -64.37 19.54 1.18
CA ASN A 26 -64.35 20.92 1.66
C ASN A 26 -62.92 21.25 2.14
N GLY A 27 -62.42 22.45 1.87
CA GLY A 27 -60.99 22.76 1.96
C GLY A 27 -60.57 23.66 3.14
N GLY A 28 -59.26 23.89 3.23
CA GLY A 28 -58.65 24.92 4.09
C GLY A 28 -57.94 24.37 5.33
N GLY A 29 -56.62 24.64 5.44
CA GLY A 29 -55.84 24.33 6.65
C GLY A 29 -54.38 23.97 6.36
N ALA A 30 -53.48 24.95 6.38
CA ALA A 30 -52.05 24.69 6.43
C ALA A 30 -51.57 24.70 7.90
N GLY A 31 -51.08 23.56 8.39
CA GLY A 31 -50.43 23.46 9.71
C GLY A 31 -50.64 22.12 10.42
N GLN A 32 -49.56 21.64 11.05
CA GLN A 32 -49.49 20.49 11.98
C GLN A 32 -49.75 19.07 11.44
N GLU A 33 -48.66 18.41 11.01
CA GLU A 33 -48.43 16.98 11.33
C GLU A 33 -46.95 16.75 11.73
N ALA A 34 -46.60 17.23 12.93
CA ALA A 34 -45.40 16.80 13.64
C ALA A 34 -45.83 15.77 14.70
N GLY A 35 -45.47 14.50 14.55
CA GLY A 35 -45.77 13.49 15.58
C GLY A 35 -45.89 12.02 15.15
N VAL A 36 -46.01 11.70 13.86
CA VAL A 36 -46.08 10.29 13.42
C VAL A 36 -44.67 9.75 13.18
N GLN A 37 -44.22 8.79 13.99
CA GLN A 37 -42.92 8.13 13.80
C GLN A 37 -42.85 7.44 12.44
N LEU A 38 -41.66 7.41 11.82
CA LEU A 38 -41.43 6.81 10.49
C LEU A 38 -41.86 5.32 10.45
N THR A 39 -41.75 4.63 11.57
CA THR A 39 -42.23 3.26 11.81
C THR A 39 -43.71 3.08 11.51
N ASP A 40 -44.58 4.00 11.93
CA ASP A 40 -46.03 3.93 11.66
C ASP A 40 -46.36 4.31 10.20
N LYS A 41 -45.62 5.25 9.61
CA LYS A 41 -45.76 5.57 8.17
C LYS A 41 -45.36 4.41 7.26
N LEU A 42 -44.46 3.54 7.72
CA LEU A 42 -44.02 2.34 7.00
C LEU A 42 -44.86 1.09 7.30
N LYS A 43 -45.78 1.14 8.27
CA LYS A 43 -46.50 -0.04 8.80
C LYS A 43 -47.34 -0.76 7.74
N ILE A 44 -47.97 -0.01 6.85
CA ILE A 44 -48.73 -0.54 5.69
C ILE A 44 -47.83 -1.25 4.66
N PHE A 45 -46.59 -0.78 4.48
CA PHE A 45 -45.64 -1.35 3.51
C PHE A 45 -44.82 -2.51 4.09
N LYS A 46 -45.04 -2.87 5.36
CA LYS A 46 -44.34 -3.92 6.09
C LYS A 46 -45.19 -5.17 6.34
N THR A 47 -46.45 -5.20 5.89
CA THR A 47 -47.28 -6.39 5.97
C THR A 47 -47.00 -7.32 4.79
N ASP A 48 -46.77 -8.60 5.05
CA ASP A 48 -46.39 -9.60 4.03
C ASP A 48 -47.43 -9.77 2.91
N ASN A 49 -48.68 -9.36 3.15
CA ASN A 49 -49.79 -9.38 2.20
C ASN A 49 -50.07 -7.99 1.56
N PHE A 50 -49.07 -7.11 1.44
CA PHE A 50 -49.25 -5.80 0.81
C PHE A 50 -49.40 -5.92 -0.71
N ASP A 51 -50.55 -5.50 -1.25
CA ASP A 51 -50.83 -5.42 -2.69
C ASP A 51 -50.59 -3.97 -3.19
N PRO A 52 -49.56 -3.74 -4.04
CA PRO A 52 -49.25 -2.41 -4.57
C PRO A 52 -50.32 -1.85 -5.51
N ASP A 53 -50.95 -2.70 -6.33
CA ASP A 53 -51.91 -2.27 -7.33
C ASP A 53 -53.25 -1.90 -6.67
N ALA A 54 -53.68 -2.68 -5.68
CA ALA A 54 -54.83 -2.34 -4.85
C ALA A 54 -54.60 -1.08 -4.00
N TYR A 55 -53.38 -0.89 -3.46
CA TYR A 55 -53.01 0.33 -2.73
C TYR A 55 -53.05 1.58 -3.62
N VAL A 56 -52.48 1.50 -4.82
CA VAL A 56 -52.49 2.60 -5.80
C VAL A 56 -53.91 2.86 -6.31
N GLN A 57 -54.73 1.85 -6.58
CA GLN A 57 -56.15 2.07 -6.93
C GLN A 57 -56.91 2.77 -5.79
N SER A 58 -56.81 2.25 -4.56
CA SER A 58 -57.50 2.79 -3.39
C SER A 58 -57.14 4.24 -3.09
N LYS A 59 -55.84 4.61 -3.26
CA LYS A 59 -55.40 5.99 -3.07
C LYS A 59 -55.72 6.89 -4.27
N CYS A 60 -55.36 6.50 -5.49
CA CYS A 60 -55.35 7.39 -6.64
C CYS A 60 -56.70 7.53 -7.37
N GLN A 61 -57.71 6.69 -7.10
CA GLN A 61 -59.00 6.71 -7.84
C GLN A 61 -59.77 8.04 -7.77
N SER A 62 -59.53 8.87 -6.76
CA SER A 62 -60.21 10.17 -6.57
C SER A 62 -59.28 11.39 -6.54
N MET A 63 -57.98 11.20 -6.78
CA MET A 63 -56.97 12.26 -6.67
C MET A 63 -56.77 13.02 -7.99
N ASN A 64 -56.63 14.34 -7.93
CA ASN A 64 -56.26 15.14 -9.09
C ASN A 64 -54.74 15.07 -9.38
N GLU A 65 -54.30 15.54 -10.55
CA GLU A 65 -52.90 15.45 -10.99
C GLU A 65 -51.89 16.08 -9.99
N LYS A 66 -52.32 17.15 -9.29
CA LYS A 66 -51.49 17.84 -8.28
C LYS A 66 -51.34 16.98 -7.03
N GLU A 67 -52.42 16.38 -6.56
CA GLU A 67 -52.45 15.45 -5.43
C GLU A 67 -51.68 14.16 -5.75
N ILE A 68 -51.79 13.62 -6.97
CA ILE A 68 -51.00 12.46 -7.41
C ILE A 68 -49.50 12.79 -7.41
N LYS A 69 -49.10 13.97 -7.92
CA LYS A 69 -47.70 14.44 -7.83
C LYS A 69 -47.22 14.59 -6.39
N GLN A 70 -48.07 15.10 -5.49
CA GLN A 70 -47.77 15.16 -4.05
C GLN A 70 -47.64 13.77 -3.42
N LEU A 71 -48.50 12.81 -3.78
CA LEU A 71 -48.41 11.42 -3.32
C LEU A 71 -47.13 10.74 -3.84
N CYS A 72 -46.77 10.93 -5.11
CA CYS A 72 -45.52 10.42 -5.67
C CYS A 72 -44.29 10.99 -4.95
N ASN A 73 -44.27 12.29 -4.68
CA ASN A 73 -43.19 12.93 -3.92
C ASN A 73 -43.13 12.38 -2.48
N TYR A 74 -44.28 12.30 -1.80
CA TYR A 74 -44.38 11.71 -0.46
C TYR A 74 -43.86 10.26 -0.41
N LEU A 75 -44.23 9.42 -1.38
CA LEU A 75 -43.74 8.03 -1.46
C LEU A 75 -42.25 7.95 -1.80
N GLN A 76 -41.72 8.85 -2.63
CA GLN A 76 -40.28 8.95 -2.90
C GLN A 76 -39.50 9.38 -1.66
N ASP A 77 -39.99 10.36 -0.91
CA ASP A 77 -39.35 10.81 0.33
C ASP A 77 -39.47 9.77 1.44
N LEU A 78 -40.60 9.05 1.53
CA LEU A 78 -40.75 7.91 2.44
C LEU A 78 -39.80 6.76 2.07
N LYS A 79 -39.59 6.49 0.77
CA LYS A 79 -38.59 5.52 0.28
C LYS A 79 -37.16 5.94 0.64
N ARG A 80 -36.79 7.22 0.45
CA ARG A 80 -35.49 7.76 0.85
C ARG A 80 -35.29 7.64 2.36
N ALA A 81 -36.26 8.07 3.15
CA ALA A 81 -36.22 8.00 4.61
C ALA A 81 -36.11 6.54 5.10
N SER A 82 -36.85 5.60 4.51
CA SER A 82 -36.75 4.17 4.83
C SER A 82 -35.40 3.57 4.47
N ALA A 83 -34.81 3.96 3.34
CA ALA A 83 -33.48 3.49 2.95
C ALA A 83 -32.39 4.05 3.87
N GLU A 84 -32.48 5.33 4.25
CA GLU A 84 -31.54 5.98 5.18
C GLU A 84 -31.66 5.38 6.59
N GLU A 85 -32.88 5.08 7.06
CA GLU A 85 -33.12 4.46 8.36
C GLU A 85 -32.69 2.99 8.38
N MET A 86 -32.95 2.22 7.30
CA MET A 86 -32.41 0.87 7.15
C MET A 86 -30.87 0.90 7.17
N ARG A 87 -30.25 1.84 6.46
CA ARG A 87 -28.79 2.03 6.44
C ARG A 87 -28.26 2.36 7.83
N LYS A 88 -28.88 3.30 8.55
CA LYS A 88 -28.51 3.66 9.93
C LYS A 88 -28.70 2.49 10.91
N SER A 89 -29.82 1.77 10.82
CA SER A 89 -30.09 0.59 11.65
C SER A 89 -29.08 -0.52 11.40
N VAL A 90 -28.75 -0.80 10.13
CA VAL A 90 -27.70 -1.77 9.77
C VAL A 90 -26.34 -1.33 10.32
N TYR A 91 -25.91 -0.07 10.15
CA TYR A 91 -24.61 0.39 10.68
C TYR A 91 -24.55 0.47 12.21
N ALA A 92 -25.63 0.92 12.88
CA ALA A 92 -25.70 0.99 14.34
C ALA A 92 -25.70 -0.42 14.96
N ASN A 93 -26.48 -1.33 14.38
CA ASN A 93 -26.52 -2.73 14.80
C ASN A 93 -25.35 -3.55 14.24
N TYR A 94 -24.50 -3.03 13.35
CA TYR A 94 -23.32 -3.76 12.86
C TYR A 94 -22.35 -4.06 14.01
N ALA A 95 -22.07 -3.05 14.83
CA ALA A 95 -21.25 -3.21 16.03
C ALA A 95 -21.94 -4.10 17.08
N ALA A 96 -23.28 -4.09 17.14
CA ALA A 96 -24.03 -4.99 18.01
C ALA A 96 -24.01 -6.44 17.50
N PHE A 97 -24.11 -6.66 16.18
CA PHE A 97 -24.09 -7.97 15.53
C PHE A 97 -22.71 -8.63 15.62
N ILE A 98 -21.64 -7.87 15.38
CA ILE A 98 -20.27 -8.35 15.60
C ILE A 98 -20.03 -8.64 17.08
N ARG A 99 -20.59 -7.83 17.99
CA ARG A 99 -20.46 -8.06 19.43
C ARG A 99 -21.31 -9.23 19.92
N THR A 100 -22.56 -9.41 19.50
CA THR A 100 -23.36 -10.59 19.83
C THR A 100 -22.83 -11.84 19.16
N SER A 101 -22.29 -11.77 17.95
CA SER A 101 -21.58 -12.92 17.34
C SER A 101 -20.35 -13.31 18.16
N LYS A 102 -19.63 -12.33 18.71
CA LYS A 102 -18.51 -12.57 19.63
C LYS A 102 -18.97 -13.05 21.01
N GLU A 103 -19.99 -12.44 21.61
CA GLU A 103 -20.59 -12.84 22.89
C GLU A 103 -21.26 -14.22 22.78
N ILE A 104 -21.77 -14.63 21.61
CA ILE A 104 -22.23 -16.01 21.33
C ILE A 104 -21.03 -16.97 21.29
N SER A 105 -19.91 -16.58 20.67
CA SER A 105 -18.67 -17.38 20.64
C SER A 105 -18.03 -17.48 22.05
N ASP A 106 -18.07 -16.38 22.82
CA ASP A 106 -17.64 -16.32 24.22
C ASP A 106 -18.60 -17.13 25.11
N LEU A 107 -19.92 -17.08 24.87
CA LEU A 107 -20.94 -17.93 25.52
C LEU A 107 -20.81 -19.40 25.15
N GLU A 108 -20.41 -19.75 23.92
CA GLU A 108 -20.09 -21.13 23.53
C GLU A 108 -18.84 -21.60 24.29
N GLY A 109 -17.85 -20.72 24.48
CA GLY A 109 -16.69 -20.95 25.34
C GLY A 109 -17.03 -21.08 26.82
N GLU A 110 -17.94 -20.24 27.34
CA GLU A 110 -18.44 -20.33 28.72
C GLU A 110 -19.34 -21.55 28.91
N LEU A 111 -20.16 -21.94 27.94
CA LEU A 111 -20.95 -23.16 27.97
C LEU A 111 -20.05 -24.41 27.94
N LEU A 112 -18.94 -24.35 27.20
CA LEU A 112 -17.90 -25.38 27.23
C LEU A 112 -17.18 -25.41 28.59
N SER A 113 -16.89 -24.26 29.18
CA SER A 113 -16.31 -24.11 30.52
C SER A 113 -17.26 -24.62 31.62
N ILE A 114 -18.54 -24.26 31.55
CA ILE A 114 -19.62 -24.72 32.44
C ILE A 114 -19.84 -26.22 32.28
N LYS A 115 -19.77 -26.77 31.06
CA LYS A 115 -19.80 -28.22 30.82
C LYS A 115 -18.60 -28.92 31.47
N ASN A 116 -17.41 -28.34 31.41
CA ASN A 116 -16.21 -28.85 32.08
C ASN A 116 -16.29 -28.72 33.61
N LEU A 117 -16.88 -27.62 34.13
CA LEU A 117 -17.12 -27.38 35.56
C LEU A 117 -18.23 -28.25 36.14
N LEU A 118 -19.30 -28.53 35.40
CA LEU A 118 -20.30 -29.55 35.73
C LEU A 118 -19.71 -30.95 35.67
N GLY A 119 -18.79 -31.23 34.75
CA GLY A 119 -17.98 -32.46 34.76
C GLY A 119 -17.14 -32.58 36.05
N ALA A 120 -16.44 -31.51 36.43
CA ALA A 120 -15.64 -31.45 37.65
C ALA A 120 -16.50 -31.52 38.93
N GLN A 121 -17.65 -30.85 38.98
CA GLN A 121 -18.60 -30.96 40.09
C GLN A 121 -19.30 -32.31 40.14
N THR A 122 -19.56 -32.97 39.00
CA THR A 122 -20.06 -34.36 39.00
C THR A 122 -19.03 -35.29 39.64
N GLY A 123 -17.74 -35.07 39.39
CA GLY A 123 -16.65 -35.77 40.08
C GLY A 123 -16.57 -35.47 41.59
N LEU A 124 -16.71 -34.21 42.00
CA LEU A 124 -16.73 -33.81 43.42
C LEU A 124 -17.98 -34.29 44.16
N ILE A 125 -19.15 -34.29 43.51
CA ILE A 125 -20.40 -34.81 44.06
C ILE A 125 -20.31 -36.34 44.21
N HIS A 126 -19.67 -37.05 43.27
CA HIS A 126 -19.34 -38.47 43.46
C HIS A 126 -18.39 -38.71 44.65
N GLY A 127 -17.43 -37.81 44.88
CA GLY A 127 -16.50 -37.89 46.02
C GLY A 127 -17.10 -37.46 47.37
N LEU A 128 -18.16 -36.64 47.37
CA LEU A 128 -18.85 -36.16 48.58
C LEU A 128 -20.10 -36.97 48.94
N ALA A 129 -20.65 -37.76 48.01
CA ALA A 129 -21.81 -38.61 48.24
C ALA A 129 -21.49 -39.94 48.97
N GLU A 130 -20.22 -40.27 49.21
CA GLU A 130 -19.80 -41.55 49.80
C GLU A 130 -19.27 -41.48 51.25
N GLY A 131 -19.52 -40.40 52.02
CA GLY A 131 -19.04 -40.36 53.43
C GLY A 131 -19.62 -39.30 54.37
N VAL A 132 -20.76 -39.57 55.01
CA VAL A 132 -21.24 -38.88 56.22
C VAL A 132 -21.87 -39.87 57.22
N ASN A 133 -21.45 -39.82 58.49
CA ASN A 133 -22.20 -40.11 59.73
C ASN A 133 -21.28 -39.74 60.91
N ILE A 134 -21.54 -38.78 61.82
CA ILE A 134 -22.68 -38.50 62.76
C ILE A 134 -22.50 -39.21 64.14
N ASP A 135 -22.93 -38.50 65.21
CA ASP A 135 -22.99 -38.86 66.66
C ASP A 135 -21.73 -38.62 67.54
N SER A 136 -21.80 -38.18 68.83
CA SER A 136 -22.88 -37.58 69.66
C SER A 136 -22.37 -37.03 71.04
N LEU A 137 -23.11 -36.10 71.69
CA LEU A 137 -23.08 -35.71 73.16
C LEU A 137 -21.77 -35.03 73.70
N SER A 138 -21.70 -34.29 74.83
CA SER A 138 -22.53 -34.11 76.06
C SER A 138 -22.35 -32.70 76.71
N ALA A 139 -23.17 -32.32 77.70
CA ALA A 139 -23.23 -31.00 78.37
C ALA A 139 -22.66 -30.97 79.82
N GLY A 140 -22.59 -29.79 80.48
CA GLY A 140 -22.34 -29.70 81.93
C GLY A 140 -22.12 -28.31 82.57
N SER A 141 -22.64 -28.12 83.80
CA SER A 141 -22.52 -26.96 84.71
C SER A 141 -22.58 -27.44 86.20
N GLU A 142 -22.54 -26.66 87.30
CA GLU A 142 -22.64 -25.20 87.53
C GLU A 142 -22.12 -24.77 88.94
N SER A 143 -21.93 -23.46 89.18
CA SER A 143 -22.16 -22.74 90.46
C SER A 143 -21.28 -22.90 91.74
N ILE A 144 -20.75 -21.75 92.22
CA ILE A 144 -20.79 -21.10 93.59
C ILE A 144 -20.23 -21.80 94.88
N ARG A 145 -19.39 -21.10 95.67
CA ARG A 145 -19.57 -20.71 97.14
C ARG A 145 -18.40 -19.89 97.76
N GLU A 146 -18.62 -19.35 98.99
CA GLU A 146 -18.11 -18.05 99.53
C GLU A 146 -17.21 -18.11 100.82
N ASN A 147 -16.87 -16.93 101.38
CA ASN A 147 -16.35 -16.58 102.74
C ASN A 147 -14.81 -16.70 103.01
N ASP A 148 -14.13 -15.90 103.86
CA ASP A 148 -14.47 -14.67 104.66
C ASP A 148 -13.21 -13.87 105.13
N ILE A 149 -13.34 -12.53 105.25
CA ILE A 149 -12.78 -11.54 106.23
C ILE A 149 -11.32 -11.64 106.81
N SER A 150 -10.48 -10.59 106.64
CA SER A 150 -10.02 -9.66 107.74
C SER A 150 -8.83 -8.70 107.42
N ASN A 151 -9.11 -7.40 107.57
CA ASN A 151 -8.33 -6.25 108.11
C ASN A 151 -6.84 -5.91 107.80
N VAL A 152 -6.61 -4.59 107.90
CA VAL A 152 -5.40 -3.75 107.65
C VAL A 152 -4.50 -3.62 108.89
N GLU A 153 -3.19 -3.40 108.70
CA GLU A 153 -2.39 -2.47 109.53
C GLU A 153 -1.12 -1.98 108.82
N ASP A 154 -0.69 -0.75 109.13
CA ASP A 154 0.30 0.04 108.36
C ASP A 154 1.78 -0.37 108.55
N ARG A 155 2.60 -0.06 107.52
CA ARG A 155 4.06 0.06 107.63
C ARG A 155 4.56 1.19 106.73
N GLU A 156 5.43 2.06 107.26
CA GLU A 156 6.01 3.15 106.46
C GLU A 156 6.95 2.60 105.38
N PRO A 157 6.77 3.03 104.11
CA PRO A 157 7.59 2.56 103.00
C PRO A 157 9.02 3.14 103.03
N SER A 158 9.99 2.27 102.73
CA SER A 158 11.41 2.62 102.45
C SER A 158 11.56 3.52 101.22
N ASP A 159 12.75 4.09 100.95
CA ASP A 159 12.91 5.04 99.84
C ASP A 159 12.55 4.46 98.46
N LEU A 160 12.76 3.15 98.24
CA LEU A 160 12.32 2.45 97.01
C LEU A 160 10.78 2.33 96.94
N GLU A 161 10.15 2.22 98.10
CA GLU A 161 8.75 1.87 98.30
C GLU A 161 7.89 3.16 98.30
N LYS A 162 8.46 4.29 98.74
CA LYS A 162 8.01 5.65 98.38
C LYS A 162 8.18 5.93 96.90
N TRP A 163 9.31 5.53 96.31
CA TRP A 163 9.51 5.67 94.87
C TRP A 163 8.47 4.84 94.09
N VAL A 164 8.05 3.67 94.58
CA VAL A 164 6.92 2.88 94.02
C VAL A 164 5.59 3.63 94.08
N GLU A 165 5.32 4.40 95.14
CA GLU A 165 4.09 5.20 95.28
C GLU A 165 4.15 6.53 94.49
N GLU A 166 5.28 7.23 94.50
CA GLU A 166 5.46 8.55 93.87
C GLU A 166 5.76 8.47 92.36
N PHE A 167 6.39 7.39 91.88
CA PHE A 167 6.78 7.25 90.47
C PHE A 167 5.61 7.25 89.47
N PRO A 168 4.48 6.53 89.70
CA PRO A 168 3.33 6.60 88.81
C PRO A 168 2.80 8.04 88.68
N ASP A 169 2.63 8.75 89.80
CA ASP A 169 2.15 10.13 89.84
C ASP A 169 3.13 11.10 89.15
N MET A 170 4.43 11.00 89.45
CA MET A 170 5.49 11.80 88.82
C MET A 170 5.51 11.58 87.30
N LEU A 171 5.41 10.32 86.86
CA LEU A 171 5.42 9.98 85.45
C LEU A 171 4.14 10.45 84.75
N GLU A 172 2.97 10.34 85.37
CA GLU A 172 1.73 10.92 84.84
C GLU A 172 1.79 12.44 84.70
N VAL A 173 2.44 13.16 85.62
CA VAL A 173 2.71 14.61 85.49
C VAL A 173 3.64 14.90 84.31
N LEU A 174 4.76 14.18 84.17
CA LEU A 174 5.70 14.38 83.06
C LEU A 174 5.05 14.07 81.69
N LEU A 175 4.19 13.07 81.62
CA LEU A 175 3.38 12.73 80.44
C LEU A 175 2.35 13.83 80.12
N ALA A 176 1.66 14.36 81.13
CA ALA A 176 0.70 15.46 80.97
C ALA A 176 1.37 16.76 80.50
N GLU A 177 2.58 17.06 81.01
CA GLU A 177 3.41 18.20 80.60
C GLU A 177 4.13 17.98 79.25
N ARG A 178 4.04 16.78 78.66
CA ARG A 178 4.73 16.36 77.42
C ARG A 178 6.27 16.44 77.49
N ARG A 179 6.85 16.28 78.68
CA ARG A 179 8.31 16.31 78.91
C ARG A 179 8.92 14.93 78.62
N VAL A 180 8.84 14.53 77.34
CA VAL A 180 9.13 13.16 76.88
C VAL A 180 10.54 12.69 77.28
N ASP A 181 11.57 13.50 77.07
CA ASP A 181 12.95 13.09 77.39
C ASP A 181 13.14 12.84 78.90
N GLU A 182 12.54 13.68 79.74
CA GLU A 182 12.60 13.54 81.21
C GLU A 182 11.76 12.35 81.71
N ALA A 183 10.63 12.05 81.05
CA ALA A 183 9.85 10.83 81.29
C ALA A 183 10.61 9.55 80.89
N LEU A 184 11.42 9.60 79.83
CA LEU A 184 12.30 8.49 79.43
C LEU A 184 13.45 8.30 80.42
N ASP A 185 14.09 9.38 80.84
CA ASP A 185 15.20 9.32 81.80
C ASP A 185 14.72 8.77 83.17
N ALA A 186 13.51 9.16 83.61
CA ALA A 186 12.87 8.61 84.81
C ALA A 186 12.51 7.11 84.67
N LEU A 187 12.11 6.64 83.48
CA LEU A 187 11.87 5.22 83.19
C LEU A 187 13.18 4.42 83.12
N ASP A 188 14.26 5.00 82.59
CA ASP A 188 15.58 4.36 82.56
C ASP A 188 16.16 4.23 83.99
N GLU A 189 15.95 5.23 84.85
CA GLU A 189 16.29 5.17 86.28
C GLU A 189 15.46 4.11 87.03
N ALA A 190 14.16 4.01 86.72
CA ALA A 190 13.26 2.97 87.24
C ALA A 190 13.80 1.55 87.04
N GLU A 191 14.19 1.24 85.79
CA GLU A 191 14.66 -0.08 85.42
C GLU A 191 16.04 -0.37 86.03
N HIS A 192 16.90 0.65 86.15
CA HIS A 192 18.16 0.54 86.87
C HIS A 192 17.95 0.20 88.36
N LEU A 193 17.01 0.84 89.04
CA LEU A 193 16.67 0.55 90.45
C LEU A 193 16.12 -0.87 90.62
N VAL A 194 15.25 -1.35 89.70
CA VAL A 194 14.75 -2.73 89.70
C VAL A 194 15.87 -3.76 89.47
N ILE A 195 16.84 -3.46 88.60
CA ILE A 195 18.00 -4.34 88.34
C ILE A 195 18.93 -4.39 89.57
N ASP A 196 19.21 -3.24 90.19
CA ASP A 196 20.07 -3.13 91.36
C ASP A 196 19.44 -3.82 92.60
N ALA A 197 18.13 -3.63 92.82
CA ALA A 197 17.38 -4.34 93.86
C ALA A 197 17.36 -5.87 93.66
N LYS A 198 17.26 -6.34 92.41
CA LYS A 198 17.37 -7.78 92.08
C LYS A 198 18.77 -8.34 92.32
N GLN A 199 19.83 -7.55 92.09
CA GLN A 199 21.20 -7.98 92.40
C GLN A 199 21.49 -8.00 93.90
N LYS A 200 20.88 -7.08 94.68
CA LYS A 200 21.11 -6.94 96.12
C LYS A 200 20.22 -7.82 97.02
N GLN A 201 19.18 -8.46 96.48
CA GLN A 201 18.21 -9.30 97.22
C GLN A 201 17.52 -8.58 98.41
N THR A 202 17.26 -7.29 98.29
CA THR A 202 16.83 -6.44 99.41
C THR A 202 15.32 -6.26 99.60
N VAL A 203 14.46 -6.88 98.76
CA VAL A 203 13.03 -6.53 98.64
C VAL A 203 12.16 -7.79 98.40
N GLY A 204 10.87 -7.73 98.77
CA GLY A 204 9.92 -8.82 98.53
C GLY A 204 9.67 -9.08 97.04
N THR A 205 9.49 -10.36 96.67
CA THR A 205 9.22 -10.75 95.27
C THR A 205 7.91 -10.19 94.73
N ALA A 206 6.93 -9.93 95.61
CA ALA A 206 5.65 -9.32 95.26
C ALA A 206 5.80 -7.83 94.89
N GLU A 207 6.45 -7.03 95.73
CA GLU A 207 6.70 -5.60 95.47
C GLU A 207 7.50 -5.39 94.18
N LEU A 208 8.58 -6.16 93.98
CA LEU A 208 9.37 -6.10 92.74
C LEU A 208 8.56 -6.48 91.50
N SER A 209 7.59 -7.40 91.62
CA SER A 209 6.68 -7.73 90.51
C SER A 209 5.66 -6.64 90.25
N SER A 210 5.16 -5.97 91.31
CA SER A 210 4.25 -4.84 91.21
C SER A 210 4.90 -3.65 90.50
N LEU A 211 6.11 -3.27 90.94
CA LEU A 211 6.87 -2.18 90.33
C LEU A 211 7.24 -2.49 88.88
N GLN A 212 7.66 -3.72 88.58
CA GLN A 212 7.97 -4.11 87.21
C GLN A 212 6.72 -4.13 86.31
N ASN A 213 5.55 -4.49 86.84
CA ASN A 213 4.28 -4.37 86.13
C ASN A 213 3.94 -2.90 85.87
N ALA A 214 4.03 -2.02 86.88
CA ALA A 214 3.77 -0.58 86.75
C ALA A 214 4.70 0.09 85.72
N ILE A 215 6.00 -0.18 85.78
CA ILE A 215 6.97 0.28 84.76
C ILE A 215 6.55 -0.21 83.38
N SER A 216 6.20 -1.49 83.22
CA SER A 216 5.77 -2.02 81.91
C SER A 216 4.47 -1.38 81.40
N GLU A 217 3.51 -1.09 82.29
CA GLU A 217 2.24 -0.46 81.95
C GLU A 217 2.45 0.99 81.50
N HIS A 218 3.21 1.79 82.26
CA HIS A 218 3.46 3.19 81.90
C HIS A 218 4.42 3.34 80.71
N ARG A 219 5.39 2.42 80.55
CA ARG A 219 6.22 2.30 79.33
C ARG A 219 5.36 2.06 78.10
N GLN A 220 4.34 1.19 78.21
CA GLN A 220 3.36 0.96 77.14
C GLN A 220 2.45 2.18 76.91
N LYS A 221 1.92 2.82 77.96
CA LYS A 221 1.11 4.06 77.85
C LYS A 221 1.87 5.19 77.12
N LEU A 222 3.13 5.44 77.47
CA LEU A 222 3.98 6.44 76.81
C LEU A 222 4.27 6.04 75.35
N ALA A 223 4.55 4.76 75.08
CA ALA A 223 4.74 4.28 73.71
C ALA A 223 3.49 4.46 72.84
N ASP A 224 2.28 4.21 73.38
CA ASP A 224 1.04 4.41 72.65
C ASP A 224 0.73 5.90 72.43
N GLN A 225 0.98 6.77 73.41
CA GLN A 225 0.86 8.24 73.24
C GLN A 225 1.82 8.79 72.18
N LEU A 226 3.08 8.33 72.17
CA LEU A 226 4.06 8.71 71.15
C LEU A 226 3.70 8.17 69.76
N ALA A 227 3.15 6.96 69.69
CA ALA A 227 2.66 6.37 68.46
C ALA A 227 1.45 7.14 67.89
N GLU A 228 0.53 7.58 68.74
CA GLU A 228 -0.60 8.42 68.36
C GLU A 228 -0.12 9.80 67.86
N ALA A 229 0.80 10.45 68.56
CA ALA A 229 1.40 11.72 68.15
C ALA A 229 2.14 11.62 66.80
N ALA A 230 2.86 10.52 66.57
CA ALA A 230 3.53 10.25 65.29
C ALA A 230 2.55 10.02 64.11
N CYS A 231 1.30 9.61 64.39
CA CYS A 231 0.24 9.43 63.39
C CYS A 231 -0.49 10.73 63.00
N GLN A 232 -0.29 11.84 63.70
CA GLN A 232 -1.02 13.09 63.44
C GLN A 232 -0.54 13.78 62.15
N SER A 233 -1.49 14.23 61.33
CA SER A 233 -1.19 14.87 60.03
C SER A 233 -0.46 16.21 60.12
N SER A 234 -0.46 16.83 61.30
CA SER A 234 0.27 18.06 61.62
C SER A 234 1.74 17.84 61.99
N THR A 235 2.16 16.61 62.31
CA THR A 235 3.48 16.32 62.88
C THR A 235 4.61 16.58 61.87
N HIS A 236 5.52 17.49 62.22
CA HIS A 236 6.62 17.90 61.36
C HIS A 236 7.78 16.89 61.40
N GLY A 237 8.69 16.95 60.42
CA GLY A 237 9.73 15.93 60.24
C GLY A 237 10.76 15.83 61.39
N VAL A 238 10.91 16.90 62.18
CA VAL A 238 11.77 16.90 63.39
C VAL A 238 11.06 16.18 64.54
N GLU A 239 9.78 16.48 64.75
CA GLU A 239 8.93 15.87 65.79
C GLU A 239 8.74 14.37 65.53
N LEU A 240 8.51 13.98 64.28
CA LEU A 240 8.42 12.56 63.86
C LEU A 240 9.71 11.80 64.18
N ARG A 241 10.89 12.39 63.94
CA ARG A 241 12.18 11.78 64.29
C ARG A 241 12.38 11.70 65.80
N ALA A 242 11.98 12.72 66.55
CA ALA A 242 12.06 12.71 68.02
C ALA A 242 11.16 11.60 68.60
N ALA A 243 9.90 11.50 68.14
CA ALA A 243 8.98 10.45 68.55
C ALA A 243 9.50 9.04 68.18
N ALA A 244 10.06 8.86 66.98
CA ALA A 244 10.65 7.59 66.58
C ALA A 244 11.90 7.21 67.41
N ALA A 245 12.73 8.19 67.80
CA ALA A 245 13.88 7.97 68.67
C ALA A 245 13.46 7.64 70.12
N ALA A 246 12.44 8.33 70.64
CA ALA A 246 11.84 8.03 71.93
C ALA A 246 11.24 6.62 71.97
N LEU A 247 10.49 6.22 70.95
CA LEU A 247 9.96 4.85 70.80
C LEU A 247 11.08 3.80 70.68
N LYS A 248 12.21 4.12 70.02
CA LYS A 248 13.39 3.25 70.01
C LYS A 248 14.00 3.10 71.41
N ARG A 249 14.15 4.19 72.19
CA ARG A 249 14.60 4.14 73.60
C ARG A 249 13.68 3.24 74.44
N LEU A 250 12.37 3.36 74.25
CA LEU A 250 11.34 2.50 74.87
C LEU A 250 11.36 1.04 74.40
N GLY A 251 12.27 0.64 73.51
CA GLY A 251 12.44 -0.74 73.03
C GLY A 251 11.47 -1.16 71.92
N ASP A 252 10.55 -0.29 71.49
CA ASP A 252 9.60 -0.58 70.40
C ASP A 252 10.09 -0.02 69.06
N GLY A 253 11.33 -0.38 68.71
CA GLY A 253 11.95 -0.05 67.43
C GLY A 253 11.14 -0.46 66.19
N PRO A 254 10.54 -1.67 66.14
CA PRO A 254 9.72 -2.10 65.00
C PRO A 254 8.46 -1.25 64.78
N ARG A 255 7.74 -0.85 65.85
CA ARG A 255 6.59 0.07 65.73
C ARG A 255 7.06 1.47 65.33
N ALA A 256 8.14 1.98 65.96
CA ALA A 256 8.75 3.26 65.63
C ALA A 256 9.12 3.39 64.14
N HIS A 257 9.81 2.39 63.60
CA HIS A 257 10.23 2.36 62.20
C HIS A 257 9.02 2.26 61.25
N SER A 258 8.03 1.42 61.59
CA SER A 258 6.79 1.28 60.81
C SER A 258 5.98 2.58 60.75
N LEU A 259 5.90 3.32 61.86
CA LEU A 259 5.23 4.62 61.94
C LEU A 259 5.95 5.69 61.12
N LEU A 260 7.28 5.75 61.20
CA LEU A 260 8.09 6.67 60.40
C LEU A 260 7.85 6.46 58.89
N LEU A 261 7.87 5.20 58.43
CA LEU A 261 7.57 4.86 57.03
C LEU A 261 6.11 5.14 56.63
N SER A 262 5.16 4.96 57.54
CA SER A 262 3.74 5.30 57.34
C SER A 262 3.54 6.81 57.15
N ALA A 263 4.15 7.63 57.99
CA ALA A 263 4.08 9.09 57.90
C ALA A 263 4.71 9.63 56.61
N HIS A 264 5.88 9.10 56.19
CA HIS A 264 6.45 9.44 54.88
C HIS A 264 5.55 9.03 53.71
N TYR A 265 4.88 7.87 53.81
CA TYR A 265 3.95 7.39 52.79
C TYR A 265 2.69 8.28 52.67
N GLN A 266 2.06 8.66 53.79
CA GLN A 266 0.90 9.55 53.81
C GLN A 266 1.23 10.92 53.20
N ARG A 267 2.40 11.50 53.55
CA ARG A 267 2.88 12.76 52.98
C ARG A 267 3.17 12.66 51.48
N LEU A 268 3.72 11.53 51.03
CA LEU A 268 3.91 11.26 49.60
C LEU A 268 2.57 11.18 48.86
N GLN A 269 1.57 10.45 49.39
CA GLN A 269 0.23 10.40 48.81
C GLN A 269 -0.40 11.81 48.67
N TYR A 270 -0.33 12.64 49.70
CA TYR A 270 -0.84 14.01 49.67
C TYR A 270 -0.16 14.85 48.58
N ASN A 271 1.18 14.83 48.52
CA ASN A 271 1.93 15.55 47.48
C ASN A 271 1.60 15.07 46.06
N MET A 272 1.31 13.78 45.88
CA MET A 272 0.95 13.21 44.58
C MET A 272 -0.45 13.64 44.10
N GLN A 273 -1.40 13.95 45.00
CA GLN A 273 -2.73 14.45 44.62
C GLN A 273 -2.70 15.80 43.90
N VAL A 274 -1.64 16.58 44.08
CA VAL A 274 -1.45 17.87 43.40
C VAL A 274 -0.99 17.69 41.94
N ILE A 275 -0.37 16.56 41.59
CA ILE A 275 0.23 16.32 40.27
C ILE A 275 -0.81 15.73 39.30
N HIS A 276 -1.32 16.57 38.40
CA HIS A 276 -2.33 16.19 37.41
C HIS A 276 -1.70 15.83 36.05
N PRO A 277 -2.16 14.76 35.36
CA PRO A 277 -1.75 14.47 33.99
C PRO A 277 -2.21 15.55 33.02
N THR A 278 -1.26 16.26 32.39
CA THR A 278 -1.57 17.27 31.36
C THR A 278 -1.76 16.60 29.98
N SER A 279 -2.83 16.97 29.27
CA SER A 279 -3.20 16.37 27.97
C SER A 279 -2.35 16.84 26.79
N THR A 280 -1.44 17.81 26.99
CA THR A 280 -0.74 18.54 25.91
C THR A 280 0.74 18.20 25.75
N SER A 281 1.32 17.38 26.64
CA SER A 281 2.72 16.94 26.56
C SER A 281 2.83 15.42 26.54
N TYR A 282 3.89 14.88 25.93
CA TYR A 282 4.10 13.43 25.72
C TYR A 282 4.46 12.64 27.01
N GLY A 283 3.83 12.95 28.14
CA GLY A 283 4.02 12.25 29.43
C GLY A 283 5.33 12.55 30.17
N GLY A 284 6.34 13.11 29.50
CA GLY A 284 7.64 13.44 30.09
C GLY A 284 7.56 14.41 31.28
N ALA A 285 6.79 15.51 31.15
CA ALA A 285 6.65 16.50 32.22
C ALA A 285 5.95 15.94 33.47
N TYR A 286 4.90 15.14 33.27
CA TYR A 286 4.23 14.40 34.36
C TYR A 286 5.19 13.42 35.03
N THR A 287 5.96 12.66 34.23
CA THR A 287 6.96 11.72 34.73
C THR A 287 8.05 12.42 35.53
N ALA A 288 8.53 13.59 35.10
CA ALA A 288 9.52 14.40 35.83
C ALA A 288 9.01 14.87 37.18
N ALA A 289 7.82 15.47 37.23
CA ALA A 289 7.21 15.96 38.47
C ALA A 289 6.96 14.81 39.47
N LEU A 290 6.40 13.70 39.00
CA LEU A 290 6.09 12.54 39.84
C LEU A 290 7.38 11.86 40.34
N SER A 291 8.35 11.69 39.45
CA SER A 291 9.68 11.13 39.76
C SER A 291 10.40 11.95 40.81
N GLN A 292 10.39 13.28 40.67
CA GLN A 292 11.02 14.20 41.64
C GLN A 292 10.40 14.04 43.04
N GLN A 293 9.07 13.99 43.16
CA GLN A 293 8.41 13.80 44.45
C GLN A 293 8.72 12.43 45.07
N VAL A 294 8.58 11.34 44.30
CA VAL A 294 8.78 9.98 44.81
C VAL A 294 10.22 9.75 45.27
N PHE A 295 11.23 10.02 44.43
CA PHE A 295 12.63 9.76 44.81
C PHE A 295 13.14 10.73 45.89
N SER A 296 12.59 11.95 45.99
CA SER A 296 12.89 12.85 47.11
C SER A 296 12.28 12.35 48.42
N ALA A 297 11.03 11.84 48.40
CA ALA A 297 10.39 11.27 49.59
C ALA A 297 11.11 10.00 50.07
N ILE A 298 11.54 9.13 49.15
CA ILE A 298 12.37 7.96 49.48
C ILE A 298 13.71 8.40 50.08
N GLY A 299 14.38 9.37 49.46
CA GLY A 299 15.63 9.92 49.99
C GLY A 299 15.51 10.53 51.39
N GLN A 300 14.37 11.17 51.69
CA GLN A 300 14.12 11.73 53.02
C GLN A 300 13.87 10.62 54.06
N ALA A 301 13.06 9.61 53.73
CA ALA A 301 12.80 8.47 54.62
C ALA A 301 14.08 7.67 54.93
N LEU A 302 14.96 7.48 53.94
CA LEU A 302 16.28 6.86 54.14
C LEU A 302 17.15 7.69 55.10
N ASN A 303 17.21 9.01 54.93
CA ASN A 303 17.97 9.89 55.81
C ASN A 303 17.43 9.88 57.25
N ASP A 304 16.11 10.03 57.40
CA ASP A 304 15.48 10.12 58.73
C ASP A 304 15.55 8.77 59.46
N SER A 305 15.41 7.64 58.76
CA SER A 305 15.60 6.31 59.36
C SER A 305 17.05 6.02 59.71
N GLN A 306 18.01 6.39 58.87
CA GLN A 306 19.44 6.23 59.20
C GLN A 306 19.83 7.01 60.45
N ALA A 307 19.27 8.21 60.64
CA ALA A 307 19.54 9.07 61.78
C ALA A 307 19.00 8.51 63.13
N VAL A 308 17.93 7.71 63.10
CA VAL A 308 17.30 7.13 64.31
C VAL A 308 17.72 5.68 64.57
N PHE A 309 17.81 4.86 63.51
CA PHE A 309 17.97 3.42 63.64
C PHE A 309 19.32 2.87 63.12
N GLY A 310 20.13 3.69 62.44
CA GLY A 310 21.34 3.19 61.78
C GLY A 310 21.00 2.17 60.69
N ASP A 311 21.68 1.03 60.70
CA ASP A 311 21.54 -0.03 59.69
C ASP A 311 20.57 -1.16 60.11
N GLU A 312 19.96 -1.08 61.30
CA GLU A 312 19.13 -2.14 61.92
C GLU A 312 17.94 -2.59 61.05
N TYR A 313 17.26 -1.66 60.35
CA TYR A 313 16.06 -1.91 59.54
C TYR A 313 16.30 -1.68 58.04
N ALA A 314 17.54 -1.90 57.57
CA ALA A 314 17.91 -1.69 56.17
C ALA A 314 17.06 -2.54 55.19
N SER A 315 16.66 -3.75 55.58
CA SER A 315 15.84 -4.65 54.75
C SER A 315 14.43 -4.10 54.53
N GLU A 316 13.80 -3.62 55.60
CA GLU A 316 12.46 -3.01 55.60
C GLU A 316 12.45 -1.72 54.77
N LEU A 317 13.51 -0.90 54.88
CA LEU A 317 13.72 0.28 54.04
C LEU A 317 13.82 -0.06 52.55
N VAL A 318 14.56 -1.11 52.19
CA VAL A 318 14.67 -1.60 50.79
C VAL A 318 13.31 -2.06 50.29
N ILE A 319 12.55 -2.83 51.09
CA ILE A 319 11.21 -3.32 50.74
C ILE A 319 10.23 -2.16 50.54
N TRP A 320 10.20 -1.19 51.47
CA TRP A 320 9.32 -0.03 51.35
C TRP A 320 9.68 0.84 50.15
N SER A 321 10.97 1.12 49.93
CA SER A 321 11.44 1.90 48.78
C SER A 321 11.13 1.23 47.44
N THR A 322 11.23 -0.11 47.39
CA THR A 322 10.84 -0.91 46.23
C THR A 322 9.34 -0.79 45.94
N LYS A 323 8.49 -0.90 46.97
CA LYS A 323 7.03 -0.70 46.83
C LYS A 323 6.66 0.70 46.33
N GLN A 324 7.37 1.75 46.78
CA GLN A 324 7.15 3.11 46.26
C GLN A 324 7.59 3.24 44.79
N ALA A 325 8.70 2.64 44.40
CA ALA A 325 9.18 2.60 43.01
C ALA A 325 8.22 1.81 42.08
N GLU A 326 7.62 0.73 42.57
CA GLU A 326 6.59 -0.04 41.88
C GLU A 326 5.32 0.80 41.66
N ALA A 327 4.79 1.44 42.71
CA ALA A 327 3.62 2.31 42.64
C ALA A 327 3.83 3.48 41.67
N PHE A 328 5.01 4.12 41.72
CA PHE A 328 5.45 5.12 40.75
C PHE A 328 5.44 4.58 39.31
N SER A 329 6.04 3.40 39.08
CA SER A 329 6.08 2.78 37.75
C SER A 329 4.68 2.49 37.22
N HIS A 330 3.75 2.03 38.07
CA HIS A 330 2.35 1.82 37.69
C HIS A 330 1.64 3.10 37.24
N LEU A 331 1.86 4.23 37.92
CA LEU A 331 1.28 5.52 37.54
C LEU A 331 1.86 6.06 36.23
N VAL A 332 3.19 6.01 36.05
CA VAL A 332 3.85 6.40 34.78
C VAL A 332 3.37 5.51 33.64
N LYS A 333 3.27 4.19 33.86
CA LYS A 333 2.70 3.26 32.87
C LYS A 333 1.29 3.66 32.46
N ARG A 334 0.39 3.89 33.42
CA ARG A 334 -1.02 4.19 33.18
C ARG A 334 -1.24 5.55 32.50
N HIS A 335 -0.52 6.59 32.92
CA HIS A 335 -0.83 7.98 32.55
C HIS A 335 0.14 8.61 31.54
N ALA A 336 1.34 8.05 31.33
CA ALA A 336 2.31 8.56 30.35
C ALA A 336 2.62 7.54 29.23
N LEU A 337 2.79 6.25 29.57
CA LEU A 337 3.30 5.25 28.61
C LEU A 337 2.21 4.46 27.87
N ALA A 338 1.06 4.14 28.46
CA ALA A 338 0.11 3.20 27.87
C ALA A 338 -0.39 3.62 26.48
N SER A 339 -0.81 4.89 26.33
CA SER A 339 -1.28 5.42 25.04
C SER A 339 -0.15 5.70 24.06
N SER A 340 0.99 6.20 24.55
CA SER A 340 2.14 6.52 23.69
C SER A 340 2.81 5.25 23.16
N ALA A 341 3.05 4.24 24.00
CA ALA A 341 3.60 2.95 23.59
C ALA A 341 2.70 2.20 22.60
N ALA A 342 1.37 2.20 22.82
CA ALA A 342 0.43 1.59 21.88
C ALA A 342 0.45 2.25 20.48
N ALA A 343 0.69 3.57 20.41
CA ALA A 343 0.86 4.31 19.15
C ALA A 343 2.30 4.26 18.58
N GLY A 344 3.22 3.50 19.21
CA GLY A 344 4.63 3.43 18.82
C GLY A 344 5.44 4.69 19.11
N GLY A 345 5.03 5.51 20.08
CA GLY A 345 5.71 6.72 20.55
C GLY A 345 7.00 6.43 21.32
N LEU A 346 8.00 5.85 20.65
CA LEU A 346 9.23 5.38 21.27
C LEU A 346 10.04 6.50 21.93
N ARG A 347 10.16 7.67 21.31
CA ARG A 347 10.77 8.88 21.92
C ARG A 347 10.18 9.22 23.28
N ALA A 348 8.85 9.27 23.38
CA ALA A 348 8.14 9.57 24.63
C ALA A 348 8.42 8.51 25.70
N ALA A 349 8.44 7.22 25.32
CA ALA A 349 8.80 6.14 26.21
C ALA A 349 10.26 6.22 26.69
N ALA A 350 11.18 6.56 25.78
CA ALA A 350 12.60 6.76 26.07
C ALA A 350 12.82 7.91 27.05
N GLU A 351 12.23 9.08 26.79
CA GLU A 351 12.30 10.26 27.66
C GLU A 351 11.76 9.95 29.07
N CYS A 352 10.58 9.32 29.19
CA CYS A 352 10.00 8.97 30.49
C CYS A 352 10.89 8.00 31.28
N VAL A 353 11.47 6.99 30.62
CA VAL A 353 12.38 6.03 31.26
C VAL A 353 13.71 6.69 31.66
N GLN A 354 14.27 7.57 30.82
CA GLN A 354 15.47 8.33 31.16
C GLN A 354 15.26 9.27 32.35
N ILE A 355 14.13 9.98 32.42
CA ILE A 355 13.77 10.86 33.55
C ILE A 355 13.64 10.05 34.85
N ALA A 356 12.95 8.91 34.80
CA ALA A 356 12.81 8.01 35.94
C ALA A 356 14.17 7.47 36.44
N ILE A 357 15.01 7.00 35.52
CA ILE A 357 16.36 6.49 35.86
C ILE A 357 17.28 7.60 36.32
N GLY A 358 17.22 8.81 35.76
CA GLY A 358 18.07 9.94 36.12
C GLY A 358 17.83 10.45 37.55
N HIS A 359 16.57 10.51 38.00
CA HIS A 359 16.27 10.82 39.40
C HIS A 359 16.60 9.65 40.34
N CYS A 360 16.38 8.42 39.88
CA CYS A 360 16.76 7.23 40.63
C CYS A 360 18.28 7.14 40.85
N SER A 361 19.11 7.37 39.82
CA SER A 361 20.57 7.32 39.95
C SER A 361 21.14 8.42 40.83
N MET A 362 20.52 9.61 40.88
CA MET A 362 20.87 10.65 41.85
C MET A 362 20.58 10.25 43.31
N LEU A 363 19.62 9.36 43.53
CA LEU A 363 19.36 8.74 44.85
C LEU A 363 20.38 7.62 45.13
N GLU A 364 20.64 6.74 44.17
CA GLU A 364 21.62 5.64 44.28
C GLU A 364 23.05 6.16 44.54
N ALA A 365 23.42 7.33 44.00
CA ALA A 365 24.70 8.00 44.23
C ALA A 365 24.97 8.34 45.72
N ARG A 366 23.95 8.27 46.59
CA ARG A 366 24.07 8.44 48.05
C ARG A 366 24.43 7.13 48.78
N GLY A 367 24.54 6.01 48.06
CA GLY A 367 25.35 4.86 48.48
C GLY A 367 24.67 3.75 49.29
N ARG A 368 23.33 3.68 49.39
CA ARG A 368 22.64 2.68 50.25
C ARG A 368 21.51 1.88 49.61
N LEU A 369 21.15 2.14 48.35
CA LEU A 369 20.01 1.50 47.69
C LEU A 369 20.29 1.36 46.19
N SER A 370 19.74 0.31 45.55
CA SER A 370 19.63 0.26 44.09
C SER A 370 18.20 -0.06 43.65
N LEU A 371 17.59 0.88 42.93
CA LEU A 371 16.24 0.79 42.36
C LEU A 371 16.27 0.88 40.82
N SER A 372 17.36 1.32 40.20
CA SER A 372 17.43 1.50 38.74
C SER A 372 17.18 0.17 38.00
N SER A 373 17.70 -0.94 38.54
CA SER A 373 17.45 -2.29 38.03
C SER A 373 15.97 -2.71 38.11
N VAL A 374 15.28 -2.32 39.19
CA VAL A 374 13.84 -2.56 39.39
C VAL A 374 13.02 -1.76 38.38
N LEU A 375 13.30 -0.46 38.23
CA LEU A 375 12.62 0.41 37.27
C LEU A 375 12.84 -0.06 35.83
N LEU A 376 14.06 -0.42 35.46
CA LEU A 376 14.39 -1.00 34.15
C LEU A 376 13.56 -2.26 33.87
N LYS A 377 13.49 -3.20 34.83
CA LYS A 377 12.68 -4.42 34.73
C LYS A 377 11.20 -4.11 34.60
N LEU A 378 10.69 -3.13 35.35
CA LEU A 378 9.28 -2.75 35.32
C LEU A 378 8.87 -2.06 34.02
N PHE A 379 9.67 -1.13 33.49
CA PHE A 379 9.33 -0.39 32.27
C PHE A 379 9.59 -1.17 30.97
N ARG A 380 10.43 -2.21 31.01
CA ARG A 380 10.80 -3.03 29.85
C ARG A 380 9.61 -3.48 28.96
N PRO A 381 8.51 -4.05 29.47
CA PRO A 381 7.39 -4.47 28.61
C PRO A 381 6.74 -3.31 27.86
N SER A 382 6.63 -2.13 28.47
CA SER A 382 6.07 -0.93 27.84
C SER A 382 7.00 -0.35 26.77
N VAL A 383 8.31 -0.44 26.98
CA VAL A 383 9.32 -0.03 25.98
C VAL A 383 9.38 -1.02 24.82
N GLU A 384 9.32 -2.33 25.08
CA GLU A 384 9.26 -3.36 24.04
C GLU A 384 7.96 -3.25 23.22
N GLN A 385 6.83 -2.92 23.86
CA GLN A 385 5.58 -2.58 23.15
C GLN A 385 5.76 -1.35 22.24
N ALA A 386 6.35 -0.27 22.75
CA ALA A 386 6.61 0.95 21.97
C ALA A 386 7.56 0.71 20.80
N LEU A 387 8.60 -0.11 21.01
CA LEU A 387 9.58 -0.52 19.99
C LEU A 387 8.89 -1.29 18.85
N ASN A 388 8.12 -2.33 19.20
CA ASN A 388 7.40 -3.16 18.23
C ASN A 388 6.33 -2.38 17.45
N ALA A 389 5.58 -1.50 18.13
CA ALA A 389 4.60 -0.64 17.47
C ALA A 389 5.26 0.43 16.57
N ASN A 390 6.45 0.93 16.93
CA ASN A 390 7.23 1.84 16.06
C ASN A 390 7.71 1.10 14.80
N LEU A 391 8.31 -0.09 14.95
CA LEU A 391 8.74 -0.93 13.82
C LEU A 391 7.59 -1.25 12.87
N LYS A 392 6.43 -1.65 13.39
CA LYS A 392 5.23 -1.91 12.58
C LYS A 392 4.75 -0.64 11.85
N ARG A 393 4.79 0.53 12.49
CA ARG A 393 4.48 1.81 11.83
C ARG A 393 5.48 2.17 10.73
N ILE A 394 6.76 1.83 10.87
CA ILE A 394 7.77 2.01 9.81
C ILE A 394 7.43 1.08 8.63
N GLU A 395 7.07 -0.18 8.89
CA GLU A 395 6.66 -1.15 7.88
C GLU A 395 5.43 -0.68 7.09
N GLU A 396 4.34 -0.34 7.78
CA GLU A 396 3.09 0.15 7.18
C GLU A 396 3.28 1.45 6.38
N SER A 397 4.02 2.41 6.94
CA SER A 397 4.35 3.67 6.26
C SER A 397 5.21 3.46 5.02
N THR A 398 6.18 2.54 5.09
CA THR A 398 7.05 2.22 3.95
C THR A 398 6.27 1.49 2.85
N ALA A 399 5.34 0.60 3.20
CA ALA A 399 4.46 -0.06 2.25
C ALA A 399 3.56 0.94 1.50
N ALA A 400 2.95 1.88 2.22
CA ALA A 400 2.13 2.93 1.62
C ALA A 400 2.93 3.87 0.69
N LEU A 401 4.21 4.11 1.00
CA LEU A 401 5.09 4.92 0.15
C LEU A 401 5.60 4.15 -1.07
N ALA A 402 5.96 2.88 -0.92
CA ALA A 402 6.32 1.98 -2.02
C ALA A 402 5.16 1.82 -3.03
N ALA A 403 3.91 1.77 -2.54
CA ALA A 403 2.70 1.76 -3.37
C ALA A 403 2.55 2.99 -4.28
N ALA A 404 3.10 4.14 -3.87
CA ALA A 404 3.01 5.41 -4.59
C ALA A 404 4.31 5.81 -5.32
N ASP A 405 5.39 5.04 -5.19
CA ASP A 405 6.70 5.39 -5.76
C ASP A 405 6.70 5.29 -7.30
N ASP A 406 7.65 5.95 -7.94
CA ASP A 406 7.90 5.84 -9.39
C ASP A 406 9.22 5.15 -9.73
N TRP A 407 9.96 4.73 -8.69
CA TRP A 407 11.26 4.07 -8.75
C TRP A 407 12.38 4.91 -9.39
N VAL A 408 12.16 6.21 -9.58
CA VAL A 408 13.17 7.12 -10.12
C VAL A 408 14.13 7.53 -9.02
N LEU A 409 15.42 7.21 -9.19
CA LEU A 409 16.45 7.63 -8.24
C LEU A 409 16.72 9.13 -8.37
N THR A 410 16.42 9.88 -7.32
CA THR A 410 16.61 11.33 -7.26
C THR A 410 17.58 11.70 -6.14
N TYR A 411 18.12 12.92 -6.16
CA TYR A 411 18.78 13.48 -4.99
C TYR A 411 17.72 13.95 -3.98
N PRO A 412 18.00 13.90 -2.66
CA PRO A 412 17.05 14.41 -1.66
C PRO A 412 16.79 15.91 -1.89
N PRO A 413 15.54 16.38 -1.76
CA PRO A 413 15.20 17.78 -2.01
C PRO A 413 15.89 18.71 -1.01
N THR A 414 16.60 19.70 -1.54
CA THR A 414 17.27 20.81 -0.83
C THR A 414 16.24 21.71 -0.13
N GLY A 415 15.70 21.22 0.98
CA GLY A 415 14.65 21.90 1.75
C GLY A 415 14.06 21.10 2.92
N ALA A 416 14.29 19.79 2.97
CA ALA A 416 13.90 18.99 4.14
C ALA A 416 14.78 19.34 5.36
N ARG A 417 14.32 20.26 6.20
CA ARG A 417 14.95 20.60 7.49
C ARG A 417 14.89 19.40 8.44
N THR A 418 15.91 18.54 8.41
CA THR A 418 16.18 17.57 9.47
C THR A 418 16.64 18.33 10.72
N SER A 419 15.84 18.27 11.78
CA SER A 419 16.03 19.08 12.97
C SER A 419 17.00 18.43 13.99
N ASN A 420 18.30 18.31 13.65
CA ASN A 420 19.40 18.72 14.54
C ASN A 420 20.82 18.40 14.00
N ARG A 421 21.72 19.37 14.28
CA ARG A 421 23.18 19.23 14.51
C ARG A 421 23.89 17.99 13.96
N ILE A 422 24.31 18.04 12.70
CA ILE A 422 25.46 17.26 12.22
C ILE A 422 26.70 18.16 12.24
N SER A 423 27.79 17.69 12.85
CA SER A 423 29.08 18.39 12.86
C SER A 423 29.62 18.55 11.44
N SER A 424 30.26 19.68 11.15
CA SER A 424 30.59 20.18 9.81
C SER A 424 31.81 19.49 9.17
N THR A 425 31.87 18.16 9.17
CA THR A 425 32.97 17.38 8.60
C THR A 425 32.46 16.25 7.68
N VAL A 426 33.07 16.16 6.50
CA VAL A 426 32.72 15.26 5.37
C VAL A 426 31.49 15.70 4.55
N VAL A 427 31.76 16.55 3.56
CA VAL A 427 30.89 16.74 2.38
C VAL A 427 31.00 15.49 1.51
N GLY A 428 30.23 14.46 1.87
CA GLY A 428 30.06 13.25 1.05
C GLY A 428 28.92 13.42 0.06
N ILE A 429 29.13 12.96 -1.18
CA ILE A 429 28.12 12.94 -2.24
C ILE A 429 26.85 12.26 -1.69
N GLN A 430 25.72 12.98 -1.64
CA GLN A 430 24.46 12.39 -1.22
C GLN A 430 24.02 11.40 -2.31
N PRO A 431 23.77 10.12 -1.97
CA PRO A 431 23.47 9.13 -2.98
C PRO A 431 22.03 9.27 -3.50
N LYS A 432 21.81 8.91 -4.76
CA LYS A 432 20.46 8.90 -5.35
C LYS A 432 19.64 7.73 -4.81
N LEU A 433 18.40 7.98 -4.41
CA LEU A 433 17.44 6.99 -3.92
C LEU A 433 16.05 7.32 -4.46
N SER A 434 15.14 6.34 -4.51
CA SER A 434 13.72 6.62 -4.81
C SER A 434 13.01 7.29 -3.62
N SER A 435 11.75 7.68 -3.81
CA SER A 435 11.02 8.45 -2.79
C SER A 435 10.70 7.61 -1.54
N SER A 436 10.36 6.32 -1.70
CA SER A 436 10.13 5.40 -0.60
C SER A 436 11.41 5.07 0.16
N ALA A 437 12.53 4.82 -0.55
CA ALA A 437 13.81 4.47 0.05
C ALA A 437 14.40 5.60 0.91
N HIS A 438 14.29 6.87 0.46
CA HIS A 438 14.66 8.03 1.27
C HIS A 438 13.85 8.11 2.58
N ARG A 439 12.53 7.91 2.50
CA ARG A 439 11.63 8.00 3.65
C ARG A 439 11.83 6.85 4.62
N PHE A 440 12.01 5.63 4.13
CA PHE A 440 12.42 4.47 4.93
C PHE A 440 13.72 4.77 5.68
N TYR A 441 14.76 5.25 5.00
CA TYR A 441 16.02 5.59 5.67
C TYR A 441 15.84 6.67 6.74
N SER A 442 15.10 7.75 6.46
CA SER A 442 14.80 8.80 7.45
C SER A 442 14.12 8.24 8.70
N MET A 443 13.07 7.42 8.52
CA MET A 443 12.37 6.80 9.65
C MET A 443 13.27 5.87 10.47
N VAL A 444 14.20 5.17 9.82
CA VAL A 444 15.20 4.33 10.50
C VAL A 444 16.25 5.17 11.25
N GLN A 445 16.65 6.33 10.73
CA GLN A 445 17.52 7.26 11.44
C GLN A 445 16.86 7.79 12.71
N ASP A 446 15.59 8.24 12.61
CA ASP A 446 14.79 8.71 13.75
C ASP A 446 14.61 7.59 14.79
N PHE A 447 14.34 6.37 14.34
CA PHE A 447 14.22 5.18 15.20
C PHE A 447 15.49 4.86 15.98
N PHE A 448 16.67 4.87 15.34
CA PHE A 448 17.93 4.64 16.06
C PHE A 448 18.30 5.80 17.00
N GLU A 449 17.88 7.04 16.70
CA GLU A 449 18.01 8.16 17.64
C GLU A 449 17.11 8.00 18.86
N ASP A 450 15.89 7.49 18.71
CA ASP A 450 14.98 7.19 19.81
C ASP A 450 15.46 6.00 20.67
N VAL A 451 16.14 5.02 20.08
CA VAL A 451 16.68 3.83 20.80
C VAL A 451 18.00 4.13 21.51
N GLY A 452 18.85 5.04 21.01
CA GLY A 452 20.13 5.40 21.64
C GLY A 452 20.05 5.75 23.14
N PRO A 453 19.05 6.54 23.59
CA PRO A 453 18.66 6.75 24.98
C PRO A 453 18.47 5.50 25.86
N LEU A 454 18.12 4.36 25.27
CA LEU A 454 17.64 3.14 25.93
C LEU A 454 18.68 2.00 25.95
N LEU A 455 19.93 2.28 25.58
CA LEU A 455 21.01 1.26 25.54
C LEU A 455 21.23 0.51 26.86
N SER A 456 20.93 1.14 28.01
CA SER A 456 20.96 0.52 29.34
C SER A 456 19.99 -0.66 29.50
N MET A 457 18.93 -0.74 28.68
CA MET A 457 17.95 -1.82 28.67
C MET A 457 18.37 -3.05 27.85
N GLN A 458 19.54 -3.03 27.23
CA GLN A 458 20.09 -4.13 26.40
C GLN A 458 19.19 -4.52 25.20
N LEU A 459 18.36 -3.60 24.70
CA LEU A 459 17.42 -3.83 23.59
C LEU A 459 18.07 -3.94 22.19
N GLY A 460 19.41 -3.96 22.12
CA GLY A 460 20.16 -3.90 20.86
C GLY A 460 19.79 -5.00 19.86
N GLY A 461 19.79 -6.27 20.30
CA GLY A 461 19.43 -7.41 19.44
C GLY A 461 17.98 -7.35 18.94
N SER A 462 17.02 -7.08 19.83
CA SER A 462 15.60 -6.92 19.46
C SER A 462 15.37 -5.77 18.48
N THR A 463 16.17 -4.70 18.60
CA THR A 463 16.14 -3.54 17.69
C THR A 463 16.67 -3.90 16.30
N THR A 464 17.82 -4.56 16.20
CA THR A 464 18.44 -4.92 14.91
C THR A 464 17.71 -6.06 14.21
N ASP A 465 17.21 -7.06 14.93
CA ASP A 465 16.37 -8.13 14.37
C ASP A 465 14.99 -7.61 13.97
N GLY A 466 14.40 -6.71 14.76
CA GLY A 466 13.15 -6.03 14.42
C GLY A 466 13.28 -5.21 13.12
N LEU A 467 14.32 -4.40 13.01
CA LEU A 467 14.60 -3.64 11.78
C LEU A 467 14.94 -4.55 10.59
N LEU A 468 15.63 -5.66 10.80
CA LEU A 468 15.89 -6.66 9.75
C LEU A 468 14.58 -7.24 9.20
N LYS A 469 13.57 -7.51 10.05
CA LYS A 469 12.24 -7.94 9.59
C LYS A 469 11.58 -6.87 8.72
N VAL A 470 11.57 -5.60 9.16
CA VAL A 470 11.00 -4.49 8.37
C VAL A 470 11.73 -4.32 7.03
N PHE A 471 13.06 -4.44 7.02
CA PHE A 471 13.84 -4.42 5.77
C PHE A 471 13.49 -5.61 4.86
N ASN A 472 13.28 -6.80 5.40
CA ASN A 472 12.86 -7.97 4.62
C ASN A 472 11.46 -7.77 4.02
N SER A 473 10.52 -7.17 4.75
CA SER A 473 9.21 -6.78 4.21
C SER A 473 9.36 -5.74 3.09
N TYR A 474 10.24 -4.76 3.24
CA TYR A 474 10.54 -3.79 2.17
C TYR A 474 11.15 -4.45 0.94
N ILE A 475 12.10 -5.38 1.10
CA ILE A 475 12.64 -6.20 0.01
C ILE A 475 11.51 -7.00 -0.67
N GLY A 476 10.57 -7.57 0.08
CA GLY A 476 9.41 -8.26 -0.49
C GLY A 476 8.54 -7.35 -1.35
N LEU A 477 8.33 -6.09 -0.95
CA LEU A 477 7.63 -5.10 -1.77
C LEU A 477 8.41 -4.72 -3.04
N LEU A 478 9.75 -4.69 -2.99
CA LEU A 478 10.58 -4.48 -4.18
C LEU A 478 10.56 -5.69 -5.13
N ILE A 479 10.50 -6.93 -4.60
CA ILE A 479 10.31 -8.13 -5.42
C ILE A 479 8.95 -8.07 -6.12
N ASN A 480 7.88 -7.74 -5.39
CA ASN A 480 6.53 -7.56 -5.94
C ASN A 480 6.39 -6.34 -6.89
N ALA A 481 7.42 -5.50 -7.01
CA ALA A 481 7.48 -4.40 -7.97
C ALA A 481 8.17 -4.81 -9.29
N LEU A 482 8.85 -5.96 -9.35
CA LEU A 482 9.30 -6.53 -10.62
C LEU A 482 8.08 -6.98 -11.45
N PRO A 483 8.12 -6.91 -12.79
CA PRO A 483 7.13 -7.59 -13.62
C PRO A 483 7.18 -9.10 -13.33
N SER A 484 6.03 -9.74 -13.14
CA SER A 484 5.93 -11.20 -12.99
C SER A 484 5.57 -11.83 -14.33
N SER A 485 6.18 -12.97 -14.67
CA SER A 485 5.67 -13.83 -15.75
C SER A 485 4.23 -14.29 -15.46
N ILE A 486 3.48 -14.61 -16.52
CA ILE A 486 2.03 -14.85 -16.48
C ILE A 486 1.66 -16.09 -15.63
N GLU A 487 2.60 -17.03 -15.46
CA GLU A 487 2.36 -18.33 -14.83
C GLU A 487 2.24 -18.28 -13.29
N GLU A 488 2.95 -17.38 -12.60
CA GLU A 488 2.91 -17.31 -11.12
C GLU A 488 1.58 -16.72 -10.58
N GLU A 489 0.75 -16.10 -11.42
CA GLU A 489 -0.56 -15.58 -10.98
C GLU A 489 -1.58 -16.68 -10.62
N ALA A 490 -1.36 -17.92 -11.06
CA ALA A 490 -2.31 -19.02 -10.86
C ALA A 490 -2.22 -19.69 -9.48
N ASN A 491 -1.10 -19.57 -8.76
CA ASN A 491 -0.77 -20.43 -7.61
C ASN A 491 -0.61 -19.71 -6.25
N LEU A 492 -1.00 -18.43 -6.14
CA LEU A 492 -0.84 -17.64 -4.92
C LEU A 492 -2.17 -17.31 -4.22
N ASP A 493 -2.74 -18.32 -3.56
CA ASP A 493 -3.79 -18.14 -2.54
C ASP A 493 -3.24 -17.41 -1.30
N GLY A 494 -3.18 -16.08 -1.38
CA GLY A 494 -2.72 -15.20 -0.31
C GLY A 494 -3.35 -13.81 -0.36
N PRO A 495 -3.60 -13.14 0.77
CA PRO A 495 -4.32 -11.88 0.79
C PRO A 495 -3.50 -10.72 0.22
N VAL A 496 -3.90 -10.27 -0.98
CA VAL A 496 -3.77 -8.90 -1.53
C VAL A 496 -2.46 -8.17 -1.20
N ASN A 497 -1.41 -8.42 -1.99
CA ASN A 497 -0.16 -7.64 -1.93
C ASN A 497 0.34 -7.06 -3.28
N LYS A 498 -0.51 -7.06 -4.32
CA LYS A 498 -0.33 -6.26 -5.56
C LYS A 498 -0.78 -4.79 -5.39
N LEU A 499 -0.41 -4.17 -4.27
CA LEU A 499 -0.66 -2.74 -3.99
C LEU A 499 0.52 -1.85 -4.44
N VAL A 500 1.59 -2.47 -4.95
CA VAL A 500 2.84 -1.82 -5.36
C VAL A 500 2.85 -1.57 -6.86
N ARG A 501 3.40 -0.42 -7.28
CA ARG A 501 3.52 -0.06 -8.70
C ARG A 501 4.64 -0.88 -9.37
N ILE A 502 4.35 -1.50 -10.49
CA ILE A 502 5.34 -2.27 -11.27
C ILE A 502 6.42 -1.34 -11.86
N ALA A 503 7.67 -1.79 -11.81
CA ALA A 503 8.81 -1.20 -12.49
C ALA A 503 8.81 -1.61 -13.97
N GLU A 504 8.15 -0.81 -14.81
CA GLU A 504 7.93 -1.07 -16.25
C GLU A 504 9.23 -1.04 -17.11
N THR A 505 10.36 -0.55 -16.57
CA THR A 505 11.61 -0.35 -17.34
C THR A 505 12.83 -0.92 -16.64
N GLU A 506 13.82 -1.39 -17.40
CA GLU A 506 15.13 -1.88 -16.89
C GLU A 506 15.76 -0.85 -15.92
N THR A 507 15.68 0.45 -16.22
CA THR A 507 16.15 1.53 -15.33
C THR A 507 15.42 1.56 -13.99
N GLN A 508 14.10 1.41 -13.96
CA GLN A 508 13.35 1.37 -12.70
C GLN A 508 13.67 0.09 -11.90
N GLN A 509 13.81 -1.05 -12.57
CA GLN A 509 14.12 -2.34 -11.94
C GLN A 509 15.55 -2.34 -11.34
N LEU A 510 16.53 -1.81 -12.08
CA LEU A 510 17.87 -1.49 -11.55
C LEU A 510 17.81 -0.48 -10.39
N GLY A 511 16.83 0.44 -10.39
CA GLY A 511 16.52 1.35 -9.29
C GLY A 511 16.11 0.63 -8.00
N LEU A 512 15.32 -0.45 -8.08
CA LEU A 512 14.96 -1.29 -6.94
C LEU A 512 16.22 -1.91 -6.30
N LEU A 513 17.12 -2.45 -7.13
CA LEU A 513 18.40 -3.03 -6.70
C LEU A 513 19.36 -1.97 -6.14
N ALA A 514 19.43 -0.79 -6.75
CA ALA A 514 20.26 0.32 -6.29
C ALA A 514 19.80 0.84 -4.91
N ASN A 515 18.49 0.97 -4.69
CA ASN A 515 17.89 1.25 -3.39
C ASN A 515 18.28 0.19 -2.34
N ALA A 516 17.97 -1.08 -2.64
CA ALA A 516 18.16 -2.21 -1.73
C ALA A 516 19.62 -2.38 -1.30
N SER A 517 20.54 -2.39 -2.27
CA SER A 517 21.98 -2.51 -2.04
C SER A 517 22.54 -1.36 -1.20
N LEU A 518 22.13 -0.11 -1.47
CA LEU A 518 22.66 1.06 -0.76
C LEU A 518 22.19 1.12 0.69
N LEU A 519 20.93 0.75 0.93
CA LEU A 519 20.37 0.59 2.27
C LEU A 519 21.14 -0.49 3.06
N ALA A 520 21.32 -1.67 2.48
CA ALA A 520 22.00 -2.79 3.14
C ALA A 520 23.51 -2.57 3.36
N GLU A 521 24.20 -1.97 2.38
CA GLU A 521 25.65 -1.89 2.37
C GLU A 521 26.20 -0.73 3.22
N GLU A 522 25.57 0.44 3.14
CA GLU A 522 26.07 1.67 3.75
C GLU A 522 25.10 2.27 4.77
N LEU A 523 23.87 2.57 4.34
CA LEU A 523 23.00 3.49 5.08
C LEU A 523 22.47 2.89 6.39
N LEU A 524 21.91 1.67 6.36
CA LEU A 524 21.42 1.00 7.57
C LEU A 524 22.58 0.63 8.53
N PRO A 525 23.72 0.07 8.08
CA PRO A 525 24.90 -0.11 8.93
C PRO A 525 25.39 1.19 9.58
N ARG A 526 25.40 2.31 8.84
CA ARG A 526 25.81 3.63 9.34
C ARG A 526 24.81 4.21 10.35
N ALA A 527 23.51 4.00 10.16
CA ALA A 527 22.51 4.40 11.16
C ALA A 527 22.65 3.59 12.45
N ALA A 528 22.84 2.27 12.34
CA ALA A 528 23.06 1.38 13.48
C ALA A 528 24.35 1.70 14.28
N MET A 529 25.37 2.31 13.67
CA MET A 529 26.57 2.78 14.40
C MET A 529 26.26 3.77 15.52
N LYS A 530 25.13 4.49 15.48
CA LYS A 530 24.68 5.39 16.57
C LYS A 530 24.41 4.65 17.89
N LEU A 531 24.17 3.33 17.85
CA LEU A 531 24.03 2.48 19.03
C LEU A 531 25.39 2.08 19.67
N SER A 532 26.51 2.50 19.10
CA SER A 532 27.85 2.22 19.64
C SER A 532 28.21 3.18 20.79
N PRO A 533 28.71 2.68 21.95
CA PRO A 533 29.08 3.53 23.09
C PRO A 533 30.12 4.62 22.78
N MET A 534 30.89 4.47 21.70
CA MET A 534 31.89 5.47 21.29
C MET A 534 31.31 6.82 20.87
N TYR A 535 30.03 6.89 20.47
CA TYR A 535 29.42 8.14 19.96
C TYR A 535 28.78 9.04 21.03
N GLN A 536 28.72 8.59 22.29
CA GLN A 536 28.10 9.36 23.39
C GLN A 536 29.09 9.87 24.45
N ALA A 537 30.37 9.48 24.39
CA ALA A 537 31.40 9.89 25.35
C ALA A 537 31.92 11.33 25.11
N GLY A 538 31.01 12.31 25.18
CA GLY A 538 31.29 13.75 25.23
C GLY A 538 31.25 14.33 26.66
N GLY A 539 31.42 13.48 27.68
CA GLY A 539 31.46 13.83 29.10
C GLY A 539 32.71 13.25 29.77
N MET A 540 33.20 13.95 30.79
CA MET A 540 34.50 13.69 31.45
C MET A 540 34.53 12.37 32.23
N ASP A 541 35.72 11.76 32.34
CA ASP A 541 36.11 10.60 33.17
C ASP A 541 35.30 9.28 33.04
N ASP A 542 35.92 8.24 32.47
CA ASP A 542 36.74 7.29 33.25
C ASP A 542 37.55 6.37 32.30
N SER A 543 38.80 6.09 32.64
CA SER A 543 39.84 5.61 31.70
C SER A 543 40.28 4.15 31.87
N ARG A 544 39.52 3.31 32.60
CA ARG A 544 40.02 1.98 33.05
C ARG A 544 39.23 0.73 32.62
N ARG A 545 38.30 0.82 31.65
CA ARG A 545 37.63 -0.36 31.02
C ARG A 545 37.64 -0.35 29.48
N ARG A 546 38.76 0.05 28.86
CA ARG A 546 38.96 -0.03 27.40
C ARG A 546 39.83 -1.24 27.02
N GLY A 547 39.20 -2.35 26.62
CA GLY A 547 39.93 -3.53 26.12
C GLY A 547 39.05 -4.65 25.58
N SER A 548 38.22 -5.25 26.43
CA SER A 548 37.50 -6.50 26.14
C SER A 548 36.38 -6.35 25.09
N ASP A 549 35.46 -5.40 25.29
CA ASP A 549 34.23 -5.25 24.47
C ASP A 549 34.45 -4.86 23.00
N ARG A 550 35.66 -4.41 22.63
CA ARG A 550 35.93 -3.91 21.26
C ARG A 550 35.93 -5.03 20.22
N ASN A 551 36.18 -6.28 20.62
CA ASN A 551 36.27 -7.42 19.72
C ASN A 551 34.93 -8.16 19.52
N THR A 552 33.96 -8.03 20.43
CA THR A 552 32.71 -8.83 20.39
C THR A 552 31.59 -8.20 19.57
N ARG A 553 31.48 -6.87 19.55
CA ARG A 553 30.39 -6.14 18.84
C ARG A 553 30.63 -5.95 17.34
N VAL A 554 31.90 -5.97 16.90
CA VAL A 554 32.27 -5.93 15.48
C VAL A 554 31.80 -7.19 14.71
N PRO A 555 31.92 -8.42 15.25
CA PRO A 555 31.23 -9.61 14.76
C PRO A 555 29.73 -9.45 14.53
N GLU A 556 28.98 -9.00 15.54
CA GLU A 556 27.51 -8.86 15.45
C GLU A 556 27.10 -7.88 14.34
N GLN A 557 27.76 -6.73 14.23
CA GLN A 557 27.49 -5.77 13.16
C GLN A 557 27.82 -6.33 11.77
N ARG A 558 28.91 -7.12 11.65
CA ARG A 558 29.26 -7.83 10.41
C ARG A 558 28.24 -8.92 10.06
N GLU A 559 27.73 -9.64 11.05
CA GLU A 559 26.68 -10.64 10.85
C GLU A 559 25.36 -10.00 10.44
N TRP A 560 24.97 -8.89 11.06
CA TRP A 560 23.78 -8.14 10.67
C TRP A 560 23.89 -7.57 9.25
N LYS A 561 25.05 -7.00 8.86
CA LYS A 561 25.30 -6.61 7.46
C LYS A 561 25.21 -7.81 6.50
N LYS A 562 25.70 -9.00 6.87
CA LYS A 562 25.49 -10.23 6.07
C LYS A 562 24.00 -10.62 5.97
N LYS A 563 23.21 -10.47 7.04
CA LYS A 563 21.77 -10.73 7.02
C LYS A 563 21.02 -9.76 6.11
N LEU A 564 21.36 -8.46 6.14
CA LEU A 564 20.83 -7.47 5.19
C LEU A 564 21.19 -7.82 3.74
N GLN A 565 22.46 -8.17 3.49
CA GLN A 565 22.94 -8.53 2.15
C GLN A 565 22.21 -9.75 1.58
N ARG A 566 22.02 -10.81 2.39
CA ARG A 566 21.23 -12.00 2.00
C ARG A 566 19.80 -11.65 1.55
N SER A 567 19.22 -10.56 2.04
CA SER A 567 17.90 -10.11 1.62
C SER A 567 17.97 -9.36 0.28
N VAL A 568 19.00 -8.53 0.06
CA VAL A 568 19.28 -7.95 -1.26
C VAL A 568 19.57 -9.03 -2.31
N ASP A 569 20.26 -10.10 -1.92
CA ASP A 569 20.57 -11.23 -2.79
C ASP A 569 19.29 -11.94 -3.29
N LYS A 570 18.21 -12.01 -2.48
CA LYS A 570 16.89 -12.52 -2.92
C LYS A 570 16.27 -11.67 -4.02
N LEU A 571 16.33 -10.34 -3.90
CA LEU A 571 15.85 -9.42 -4.93
C LEU A 571 16.69 -9.54 -6.21
N ARG A 572 18.01 -9.68 -6.07
CA ARG A 572 18.91 -9.94 -7.20
C ARG A 572 18.56 -11.24 -7.92
N ASP A 573 18.40 -12.34 -7.20
CA ASP A 573 18.16 -13.64 -7.80
C ASP A 573 16.75 -13.72 -8.42
N SER A 574 15.75 -13.02 -7.87
CA SER A 574 14.42 -12.83 -8.48
C SER A 574 14.50 -12.00 -9.77
N PHE A 575 15.24 -10.89 -9.77
CA PHE A 575 15.49 -10.06 -10.95
C PHE A 575 16.21 -10.83 -12.08
N CYS A 576 17.26 -11.59 -11.73
CA CYS A 576 17.98 -12.42 -12.70
C CYS A 576 17.09 -13.54 -13.26
N ARG A 577 16.25 -14.17 -12.42
CA ARG A 577 15.29 -15.18 -12.86
C ARG A 577 14.27 -14.59 -13.84
N GLN A 578 13.63 -13.48 -13.50
CA GLN A 578 12.64 -12.85 -14.39
C GLN A 578 13.28 -12.51 -15.74
N HIS A 579 14.45 -11.88 -15.74
CA HIS A 579 15.12 -11.51 -16.99
C HIS A 579 15.67 -12.67 -17.81
N ALA A 580 15.92 -13.82 -17.20
CA ALA A 580 16.22 -15.07 -17.90
C ALA A 580 14.95 -15.68 -18.50
N LEU A 581 13.82 -15.69 -17.77
CA LEU A 581 12.52 -16.10 -18.31
C LEU A 581 12.10 -15.22 -19.49
N ASP A 582 12.24 -13.89 -19.39
CA ASP A 582 11.98 -12.93 -20.49
C ASP A 582 12.88 -13.14 -21.73
N LEU A 583 13.96 -13.94 -21.64
CA LEU A 583 14.86 -14.26 -22.76
C LEU A 583 14.55 -15.65 -23.33
N ILE A 584 14.35 -16.62 -22.44
CA ILE A 584 14.13 -18.03 -22.79
C ILE A 584 12.72 -18.25 -23.32
N PHE A 585 11.71 -17.58 -22.76
CA PHE A 585 10.32 -17.72 -23.17
C PHE A 585 9.82 -16.45 -23.87
N THR A 586 9.01 -16.64 -24.91
CA THR A 586 8.29 -15.57 -25.59
C THR A 586 7.05 -15.12 -24.79
N GLU A 587 6.44 -13.99 -25.17
CA GLU A 587 5.16 -13.54 -24.57
C GLU A 587 4.02 -14.55 -24.81
N ASP A 588 4.15 -15.42 -25.83
CA ASP A 588 3.17 -16.44 -26.23
C ASP A 588 3.40 -17.81 -25.56
N GLY A 589 4.54 -17.98 -24.84
CA GLY A 589 4.90 -19.21 -24.13
C GLY A 589 5.85 -20.16 -24.87
N ASP A 590 6.17 -19.87 -26.14
CA ASP A 590 7.16 -20.64 -26.90
C ASP A 590 8.58 -20.47 -26.32
N ASN A 591 9.37 -21.55 -26.34
CA ASN A 591 10.74 -21.60 -25.84
C ASN A 591 11.76 -21.25 -26.96
N ASN A 592 12.46 -20.13 -26.80
CA ASN A 592 13.55 -19.66 -27.66
C ASN A 592 14.85 -20.48 -27.52
N LEU A 593 14.93 -21.40 -26.55
CA LEU A 593 16.08 -22.25 -26.25
C LEU A 593 15.66 -23.72 -26.17
N SER A 594 15.25 -24.26 -27.32
CA SER A 594 14.83 -25.65 -27.50
C SER A 594 15.87 -26.46 -28.29
N ALA A 595 15.85 -27.79 -28.15
CA ALA A 595 16.79 -28.65 -28.87
C ALA A 595 16.57 -28.66 -30.39
N GLU A 596 15.31 -28.51 -30.85
CA GLU A 596 14.97 -28.39 -32.27
C GLU A 596 15.69 -27.20 -32.96
N MET A 597 16.11 -26.16 -32.22
CA MET A 597 16.95 -25.07 -32.74
C MET A 597 18.28 -25.58 -33.31
N TYR A 598 18.83 -26.67 -32.76
CA TYR A 598 20.06 -27.31 -33.24
C TYR A 598 19.78 -28.51 -34.13
N ILE A 599 18.76 -29.32 -33.81
CA ILE A 599 18.43 -30.56 -34.54
C ILE A 599 17.84 -30.28 -35.94
N SER A 600 17.12 -29.17 -36.12
CA SER A 600 16.51 -28.82 -37.41
C SER A 600 17.47 -28.17 -38.43
N MET A 601 18.68 -27.78 -38.01
CA MET A 601 19.68 -27.09 -38.85
C MET A 601 20.03 -27.89 -40.12
N ASP A 602 20.22 -29.20 -39.98
CA ASP A 602 20.63 -30.10 -41.07
C ASP A 602 19.47 -30.43 -42.06
N LEU A 603 18.27 -29.86 -41.87
CA LEU A 603 17.12 -30.03 -42.78
C LEU A 603 17.02 -28.96 -43.88
N ASN A 604 17.64 -27.78 -43.70
CA ASN A 604 17.52 -26.64 -44.62
C ASN A 604 18.89 -26.28 -45.22
N SER A 605 19.23 -26.86 -46.37
CA SER A 605 20.59 -26.81 -46.93
C SER A 605 20.95 -25.59 -47.80
N ASP A 606 20.06 -24.60 -47.94
CA ASP A 606 20.24 -23.46 -48.84
C ASP A 606 20.80 -22.22 -48.11
N GLU A 607 21.95 -21.71 -48.58
CA GLU A 607 22.67 -20.47 -48.15
C GLU A 607 22.49 -20.03 -46.67
N LEU A 608 23.01 -20.82 -45.72
CA LEU A 608 23.14 -20.37 -44.32
C LEU A 608 24.17 -19.24 -44.16
N GLU A 609 23.74 -18.09 -43.62
CA GLU A 609 24.62 -17.07 -43.06
C GLU A 609 24.95 -17.41 -41.59
N TRP A 610 26.21 -17.70 -41.28
CA TRP A 610 26.64 -18.11 -39.95
C TRP A 610 26.63 -16.95 -38.94
N ALA A 611 25.87 -17.12 -37.86
CA ALA A 611 25.87 -16.23 -36.71
C ALA A 611 25.46 -17.00 -35.44
N PRO A 612 25.92 -16.59 -34.24
CA PRO A 612 25.40 -17.09 -32.96
C PRO A 612 23.88 -16.99 -32.86
N SER A 613 23.22 -17.92 -32.18
CA SER A 613 21.77 -18.03 -32.11
C SER A 613 21.13 -16.76 -31.51
N PRO A 614 19.92 -16.34 -31.98
CA PRO A 614 19.31 -15.06 -31.63
C PRO A 614 19.19 -14.80 -30.12
N ILE A 615 18.92 -15.84 -29.32
CA ILE A 615 18.83 -15.73 -27.85
C ILE A 615 20.14 -15.27 -27.21
N PHE A 616 21.30 -15.78 -27.67
CA PHE A 616 22.59 -15.38 -27.12
C PHE A 616 23.02 -14.00 -27.62
N GLN A 617 22.63 -13.62 -28.84
CA GLN A 617 22.78 -12.24 -29.32
C GLN A 617 21.99 -11.25 -28.47
N GLU A 618 20.72 -11.54 -28.15
CA GLU A 618 19.89 -10.67 -27.30
C GLU A 618 20.36 -10.69 -25.84
N LEU A 619 20.88 -11.80 -25.31
CA LEU A 619 21.55 -11.84 -24.01
C LEU A 619 22.76 -10.88 -23.99
N TYR A 620 23.62 -10.91 -25.00
CA TYR A 620 24.75 -9.97 -25.12
C TYR A 620 24.28 -8.51 -25.19
N ALA A 621 23.27 -8.22 -26.02
CA ALA A 621 22.70 -6.88 -26.13
C ALA A 621 22.10 -6.40 -24.79
N LYS A 622 21.28 -7.21 -24.14
CA LYS A 622 20.63 -6.93 -22.85
C LYS A 622 21.65 -6.69 -21.74
N LEU A 623 22.69 -7.52 -21.63
CA LEU A 623 23.79 -7.32 -20.67
C LEU A 623 24.48 -5.96 -20.85
N ASN A 624 24.77 -5.54 -22.09
CA ASN A 624 25.41 -4.24 -22.35
C ASN A 624 24.46 -3.04 -22.13
N ARG A 625 23.19 -3.13 -22.53
CA ARG A 625 22.15 -2.11 -22.23
C ARG A 625 22.05 -1.89 -20.71
N MET A 626 21.90 -2.98 -19.96
CA MET A 626 21.75 -2.92 -18.50
C MET A 626 23.05 -2.48 -17.80
N ALA A 627 24.22 -2.92 -18.27
CA ALA A 627 25.51 -2.48 -17.74
C ALA A 627 25.75 -0.97 -17.94
N SER A 628 25.36 -0.41 -19.09
CA SER A 628 25.41 1.03 -19.36
C SER A 628 24.55 1.79 -18.35
N VAL A 629 23.28 1.42 -18.19
CA VAL A 629 22.37 2.06 -17.21
C VAL A 629 22.87 1.89 -15.78
N ALA A 630 23.39 0.72 -15.43
CA ALA A 630 23.91 0.44 -14.08
C ALA A 630 25.11 1.32 -13.72
N SER A 631 25.94 1.74 -14.68
CA SER A 631 27.09 2.60 -14.39
C SER A 631 26.72 3.97 -13.78
N ASP A 632 25.58 4.54 -14.18
CA ASP A 632 25.03 5.80 -13.63
C ASP A 632 24.31 5.64 -12.28
N MET A 633 23.91 4.41 -11.94
CA MET A 633 23.09 4.08 -10.77
C MET A 633 23.91 3.50 -9.61
N PHE A 634 25.01 2.81 -9.91
CA PHE A 634 25.91 2.16 -8.94
C PHE A 634 27.27 2.86 -8.84
N VAL A 635 27.30 4.19 -8.98
CA VAL A 635 28.52 5.01 -8.81
C VAL A 635 29.19 4.71 -7.46
N GLY A 636 30.47 4.35 -7.48
CA GLY A 636 31.26 3.92 -6.31
C GLY A 636 31.02 2.48 -5.86
N ARG A 637 30.15 1.74 -6.57
CA ARG A 637 29.75 0.34 -6.28
C ARG A 637 29.66 -0.47 -7.58
N GLU A 638 30.53 -0.18 -8.55
CA GLU A 638 30.55 -0.75 -9.89
C GLU A 638 30.64 -2.29 -9.86
N ARG A 639 31.34 -2.82 -8.85
CA ARG A 639 31.45 -4.26 -8.58
C ARG A 639 30.09 -4.95 -8.40
N PHE A 640 29.08 -4.26 -7.83
CA PHE A 640 27.73 -4.81 -7.70
C PHE A 640 27.07 -4.96 -9.07
N ALA A 641 27.23 -3.98 -9.96
CA ALA A 641 26.72 -4.07 -11.33
C ALA A 641 27.40 -5.20 -12.12
N THR A 642 28.73 -5.38 -12.00
CA THR A 642 29.42 -6.52 -12.62
C THR A 642 28.93 -7.87 -12.07
N LEU A 643 28.77 -7.99 -10.74
CA LEU A 643 28.24 -9.20 -10.11
C LEU A 643 26.78 -9.49 -10.53
N LEU A 644 25.97 -8.46 -10.72
CA LEU A 644 24.60 -8.57 -11.22
C LEU A 644 24.57 -9.13 -12.66
N MET A 645 25.38 -8.59 -13.55
CA MET A 645 25.47 -9.07 -14.94
C MET A 645 26.02 -10.49 -15.00
N MET A 646 27.07 -10.82 -14.24
CA MET A 646 27.57 -12.20 -14.13
C MET A 646 26.50 -13.17 -13.61
N ARG A 647 25.66 -12.75 -12.65
CA ARG A 647 24.57 -13.58 -12.12
C ARG A 647 23.42 -13.76 -13.12
N LEU A 648 23.15 -12.78 -13.98
CA LEU A 648 22.19 -12.92 -15.07
C LEU A 648 22.69 -13.95 -16.11
N THR A 649 23.94 -13.83 -16.57
CA THR A 649 24.56 -14.85 -17.45
C THR A 649 24.52 -16.23 -16.81
N GLU A 650 24.93 -16.34 -15.54
CA GLU A 650 24.89 -17.59 -14.77
C GLU A 650 23.49 -18.22 -14.71
N THR A 651 22.44 -17.40 -14.58
CA THR A 651 21.05 -17.89 -14.51
C THR A 651 20.60 -18.49 -15.85
N VAL A 652 20.99 -17.91 -16.99
CA VAL A 652 20.65 -18.44 -18.32
C VAL A 652 21.46 -19.71 -18.64
N ILE A 653 22.76 -19.72 -18.35
CA ILE A 653 23.61 -20.88 -18.64
C ILE A 653 23.29 -22.08 -17.74
N LEU A 654 23.00 -21.86 -16.46
CA LEU A 654 22.54 -22.95 -15.59
C LEU A 654 21.19 -23.52 -16.03
N TRP A 655 20.28 -22.69 -16.55
CA TRP A 655 19.03 -23.19 -17.11
C TRP A 655 19.28 -24.16 -18.27
N LEU A 656 20.15 -23.80 -19.23
CA LEU A 656 20.56 -24.70 -20.32
C LEU A 656 21.27 -25.98 -19.81
N SER A 657 22.08 -25.86 -18.76
CA SER A 657 22.79 -27.00 -18.17
C SER A 657 21.86 -27.98 -17.42
N GLU A 658 20.77 -27.47 -16.84
CA GLU A 658 19.88 -28.20 -15.93
C GLU A 658 18.55 -28.62 -16.59
N ASP A 659 18.22 -28.13 -17.80
CA ASP A 659 17.01 -28.53 -18.53
C ASP A 659 17.11 -29.96 -19.06
N GLN A 660 16.53 -30.89 -18.29
CA GLN A 660 16.45 -32.30 -18.65
C GLN A 660 15.71 -32.54 -19.98
N SER A 661 14.68 -31.74 -20.32
CA SER A 661 13.89 -31.95 -21.55
C SER A 661 14.68 -31.62 -22.80
N PHE A 662 15.46 -30.54 -22.76
CA PHE A 662 16.39 -30.15 -23.83
C PHE A 662 17.45 -31.25 -24.09
N TRP A 663 18.04 -31.80 -23.03
CA TRP A 663 19.08 -32.82 -23.19
C TRP A 663 18.53 -34.21 -23.56
N GLU A 664 17.37 -34.61 -23.07
CA GLU A 664 16.71 -35.86 -23.51
C GLU A 664 16.43 -35.85 -25.03
N GLU A 665 16.03 -34.70 -25.58
CA GLU A 665 15.79 -34.56 -27.03
C GLU A 665 17.10 -34.60 -27.87
N ILE A 666 18.22 -34.11 -27.34
CA ILE A 666 19.55 -34.17 -28.01
C ILE A 666 20.21 -35.55 -27.88
N GLU A 667 20.10 -36.20 -26.71
CA GLU A 667 20.82 -37.44 -26.38
C GLU A 667 20.04 -38.71 -26.76
N GLU A 668 18.71 -38.70 -26.64
CA GLU A 668 17.84 -39.88 -26.82
C GLU A 668 16.68 -39.66 -27.83
N GLY A 669 16.58 -38.48 -28.44
CA GLY A 669 15.48 -38.11 -29.35
C GLY A 669 15.45 -38.87 -30.69
N GLU A 670 14.29 -38.83 -31.37
CA GLU A 670 14.09 -39.53 -32.67
C GLU A 670 14.99 -39.00 -33.80
N ARG A 671 15.47 -37.76 -33.68
CA ARG A 671 16.39 -37.10 -34.62
C ARG A 671 17.66 -36.69 -33.86
N PRO A 672 18.81 -37.34 -34.09
CA PRO A 672 20.05 -36.98 -33.41
C PRO A 672 20.63 -35.66 -33.91
N LEU A 673 21.48 -35.02 -33.09
CA LEU A 673 22.23 -33.83 -33.46
C LEU A 673 23.08 -34.06 -34.72
N GLY A 674 22.89 -33.22 -35.74
CA GLY A 674 23.61 -33.29 -37.01
C GLY A 674 24.86 -32.39 -37.08
N PRO A 675 25.67 -32.50 -38.16
CA PRO A 675 26.91 -31.76 -38.32
C PRO A 675 26.77 -30.23 -38.24
N LEU A 676 25.75 -29.65 -38.88
CA LEU A 676 25.51 -28.20 -38.84
C LEU A 676 24.97 -27.78 -37.47
N GLY A 677 24.11 -28.62 -36.87
CA GLY A 677 23.64 -28.43 -35.49
C GLY A 677 24.79 -28.35 -34.47
N LEU A 678 25.77 -29.27 -34.55
CA LEU A 678 26.95 -29.25 -33.66
C LEU A 678 27.82 -28.00 -33.87
N GLN A 679 28.04 -27.58 -35.12
CA GLN A 679 28.80 -26.35 -35.43
C GLN A 679 28.12 -25.11 -34.81
N GLN A 680 26.80 -24.98 -34.91
CA GLN A 680 26.05 -23.88 -34.32
C GLN A 680 26.08 -23.91 -32.78
N PHE A 681 25.95 -25.10 -32.18
CA PHE A 681 26.03 -25.27 -30.73
C PHE A 681 27.41 -24.84 -30.19
N TYR A 682 28.49 -25.24 -30.88
CA TYR A 682 29.85 -24.83 -30.52
C TYR A 682 30.05 -23.31 -30.70
N LEU A 683 29.55 -22.72 -31.79
CA LEU A 683 29.59 -21.27 -32.04
C LEU A 683 28.91 -20.48 -30.92
N ASP A 684 27.75 -20.93 -30.45
CA ASP A 684 26.98 -20.28 -29.37
C ASP A 684 27.76 -20.28 -28.05
N MET A 685 28.31 -21.43 -27.67
CA MET A 685 29.08 -21.56 -26.42
C MET A 685 30.40 -20.77 -26.48
N GLN A 686 31.08 -20.76 -27.64
CA GLN A 686 32.26 -19.92 -27.85
C GLN A 686 31.92 -18.42 -27.83
N PHE A 687 30.76 -18.02 -28.37
CA PHE A 687 30.28 -16.64 -28.29
C PHE A 687 30.06 -16.20 -26.84
N ILE A 688 29.45 -17.04 -25.99
CA ILE A 688 29.30 -16.82 -24.54
C ILE A 688 30.65 -16.64 -23.85
N ILE A 689 31.62 -17.52 -24.14
CA ILE A 689 32.99 -17.40 -23.61
C ILE A 689 33.64 -16.09 -24.09
N LEU A 690 33.45 -15.73 -25.36
CA LEU A 690 34.05 -14.54 -25.97
C LEU A 690 33.55 -13.24 -25.35
N PHE A 691 32.23 -13.02 -25.28
CA PHE A 691 31.69 -11.80 -24.63
C PHE A 691 31.81 -11.84 -23.11
N GLY A 692 31.87 -13.05 -22.53
CA GLY A 692 32.05 -13.28 -21.10
C GLY A 692 33.42 -12.88 -20.57
N LYS A 693 34.48 -13.02 -21.38
CA LYS A 693 35.89 -12.77 -21.02
C LYS A 693 36.10 -11.44 -20.30
N GLY A 694 36.34 -11.54 -18.99
CA GLY A 694 36.74 -10.42 -18.13
C GLY A 694 35.62 -9.49 -17.65
N ARG A 695 34.34 -9.75 -17.96
CA ARG A 695 33.21 -8.89 -17.51
C ARG A 695 31.96 -9.63 -17.04
N PHE A 696 31.46 -10.60 -17.81
CA PHE A 696 30.10 -11.13 -17.63
C PHE A 696 30.03 -12.64 -17.35
N LEU A 697 31.17 -13.31 -17.17
CA LEU A 697 31.25 -14.75 -16.91
C LEU A 697 32.01 -15.03 -15.61
N SER A 698 31.45 -15.88 -14.75
CA SER A 698 32.13 -16.38 -13.55
C SER A 698 33.04 -17.58 -13.91
N ARG A 699 34.05 -17.88 -13.09
CA ARG A 699 34.87 -19.09 -13.29
C ARG A 699 34.07 -20.39 -13.23
N ASN A 700 33.00 -20.40 -12.43
CA ASN A 700 32.11 -21.56 -12.31
C ASN A 700 31.32 -21.75 -13.61
N VAL A 701 30.70 -20.66 -14.11
CA VAL A 701 29.94 -20.71 -15.38
C VAL A 701 30.85 -21.02 -16.56
N HIS A 702 32.09 -20.54 -16.58
CA HIS A 702 33.05 -20.92 -17.63
C HIS A 702 33.32 -22.44 -17.64
N GLN A 703 33.34 -23.11 -16.47
CA GLN A 703 33.44 -24.56 -16.44
C GLN A 703 32.15 -25.20 -16.94
N VAL A 704 30.98 -24.74 -16.47
CA VAL A 704 29.68 -25.25 -16.94
C VAL A 704 29.52 -25.13 -18.47
N VAL A 705 30.00 -24.05 -19.10
CA VAL A 705 29.99 -23.92 -20.57
C VAL A 705 30.91 -24.94 -21.25
N ILE A 706 32.06 -25.27 -20.66
CA ILE A 706 32.92 -26.36 -21.17
C ILE A 706 32.20 -27.71 -21.01
N ASP A 707 31.63 -27.98 -19.84
CA ASP A 707 30.91 -29.23 -19.55
C ASP A 707 29.71 -29.42 -20.50
N ILE A 708 29.02 -28.32 -20.86
CA ILE A 708 27.96 -28.27 -21.89
C ILE A 708 28.50 -28.60 -23.29
N ILE A 709 29.65 -28.06 -23.69
CA ILE A 709 30.30 -28.38 -24.98
C ILE A 709 30.69 -29.87 -25.02
N GLU A 710 31.34 -30.37 -23.96
CA GLU A 710 31.76 -31.78 -23.87
C GLU A 710 30.56 -32.73 -23.95
N ARG A 711 29.43 -32.37 -23.32
CA ARG A 711 28.17 -33.13 -23.40
C ARG A 711 27.59 -33.16 -24.82
N ALA A 712 27.54 -32.01 -25.52
CA ALA A 712 27.08 -31.95 -26.90
C ALA A 712 27.98 -32.74 -27.87
N MET A 713 29.31 -32.69 -27.68
CA MET A 713 30.26 -33.50 -28.45
C MET A 713 30.09 -35.00 -28.19
N ALA A 714 29.81 -35.40 -26.95
CA ALA A 714 29.53 -36.80 -26.61
C ALA A 714 28.23 -37.31 -27.26
N ALA A 715 27.16 -36.51 -27.23
CA ALA A 715 25.89 -36.81 -27.90
C ALA A 715 26.07 -36.97 -29.41
N PHE A 716 26.82 -36.06 -30.06
CA PHE A 716 27.15 -36.19 -31.48
C PHE A 716 27.99 -37.44 -31.78
N SER A 717 29.01 -37.73 -30.95
CA SER A 717 29.88 -38.90 -31.15
C SER A 717 29.12 -40.23 -31.03
N ALA A 718 28.06 -40.28 -30.20
CA ALA A 718 27.19 -41.45 -30.09
C ALA A 718 26.46 -41.82 -31.39
N THR A 719 26.35 -40.89 -32.35
CA THR A 719 25.81 -41.17 -33.71
C THR A 719 26.77 -41.98 -34.60
N GLY A 720 28.03 -42.15 -34.19
CA GLY A 720 29.08 -42.80 -34.96
C GLY A 720 29.88 -41.86 -35.89
N MET A 721 29.64 -40.55 -35.81
CA MET A 721 30.43 -39.52 -36.49
C MET A 721 31.54 -38.96 -35.59
N ASP A 722 32.60 -38.44 -36.19
CA ASP A 722 33.74 -37.84 -35.48
C ASP A 722 33.54 -36.31 -35.32
N PRO A 723 33.39 -35.78 -34.09
CA PRO A 723 33.21 -34.34 -33.84
C PRO A 723 34.36 -33.49 -34.41
N ASP A 724 35.61 -33.96 -34.25
CA ASP A 724 36.81 -33.20 -34.63
C ASP A 724 36.97 -33.11 -36.15
N SER A 725 36.37 -34.06 -36.90
CA SER A 725 36.30 -34.00 -38.36
C SER A 725 35.26 -32.99 -38.89
N THR A 726 34.36 -32.53 -38.02
CA THR A 726 33.20 -31.69 -38.36
C THR A 726 33.42 -30.22 -37.97
N LEU A 727 34.12 -29.96 -36.86
CA LEU A 727 34.31 -28.60 -36.35
C LEU A 727 35.39 -27.82 -37.15
N PRO A 728 35.12 -26.56 -37.57
CA PRO A 728 36.16 -25.63 -38.03
C PRO A 728 37.23 -25.33 -36.97
N ASN A 729 38.33 -24.69 -37.38
CA ASN A 729 39.35 -24.19 -36.46
C ASN A 729 38.75 -23.12 -35.51
N ASP A 730 39.23 -23.05 -34.25
CA ASP A 730 38.81 -22.05 -33.25
C ASP A 730 38.85 -20.59 -33.75
N ASP A 731 39.82 -20.25 -34.61
CA ASP A 731 39.95 -18.91 -35.21
C ASP A 731 38.70 -18.53 -36.02
N TRP A 732 38.05 -19.48 -36.70
CA TRP A 732 36.83 -19.22 -37.48
C TRP A 732 35.65 -18.86 -36.57
N PHE A 733 35.45 -19.62 -35.49
CA PHE A 733 34.41 -19.31 -34.49
C PHE A 733 34.65 -17.94 -33.85
N PHE A 734 35.92 -17.60 -33.58
CA PHE A 734 36.30 -16.29 -33.06
C PHE A 734 36.00 -15.16 -34.04
N GLU A 735 36.31 -15.31 -35.33
CA GLU A 735 36.01 -14.32 -36.37
C GLU A 735 34.51 -14.08 -36.53
N VAL A 736 33.69 -15.14 -36.67
CA VAL A 736 32.22 -15.05 -36.78
C VAL A 736 31.60 -14.41 -35.53
N ALA A 737 32.07 -14.80 -34.34
CA ALA A 737 31.64 -14.22 -33.08
C ALA A 737 32.06 -12.76 -32.92
N GLN A 738 33.27 -12.37 -33.36
CA GLN A 738 33.72 -10.97 -33.36
C GLN A 738 32.98 -10.12 -34.37
N GLU A 739 32.70 -10.62 -35.57
CA GLU A 739 31.90 -9.90 -36.56
C GLU A 739 30.49 -9.66 -36.03
N THR A 740 29.87 -10.69 -35.42
CA THR A 740 28.57 -10.55 -34.74
C THR A 740 28.63 -9.53 -33.62
N ILE A 741 29.68 -9.55 -32.77
CA ILE A 741 29.89 -8.52 -31.73
C ILE A 741 30.05 -7.13 -32.34
N SER A 742 30.74 -6.97 -33.47
CA SER A 742 30.84 -5.67 -34.16
C SER A 742 29.48 -5.25 -34.70
N ARG A 743 28.78 -6.11 -35.45
CA ARG A 743 27.43 -5.85 -35.97
C ARG A 743 26.46 -5.46 -34.85
N ILE A 744 26.47 -6.16 -33.70
CA ILE A 744 25.63 -5.80 -32.54
C ILE A 744 26.12 -4.51 -31.87
N ASN A 745 27.42 -4.24 -31.75
CA ASN A 745 27.92 -2.98 -31.20
C ASN A 745 27.70 -1.79 -32.13
N ASP A 746 27.71 -1.98 -33.44
CA ASP A 746 27.37 -1.00 -34.45
C ASP A 746 25.86 -0.80 -34.47
N LEU A 747 25.04 -1.84 -34.28
CA LEU A 747 23.60 -1.72 -34.01
C LEU A 747 23.33 -1.03 -32.65
N MET A 748 24.13 -1.26 -31.61
CA MET A 748 24.03 -0.62 -30.29
C MET A 748 24.65 0.77 -30.25
N GLY A 749 25.53 1.12 -31.19
CA GLY A 749 26.17 2.43 -31.37
C GLY A 749 25.34 3.32 -32.28
N ALA A 750 24.87 2.76 -33.40
CA ALA A 750 23.76 3.29 -34.17
C ALA A 750 22.52 3.41 -33.27
N CYS A 751 22.22 2.49 -32.34
CA CYS A 751 21.22 2.69 -31.29
C CYS A 751 21.67 3.62 -30.15
N SER A 752 22.95 3.81 -29.86
CA SER A 752 23.35 4.88 -28.92
C SER A 752 23.17 6.27 -29.52
N VAL A 753 22.85 6.36 -30.82
CA VAL A 753 22.33 7.57 -31.47
C VAL A 753 20.84 7.44 -31.80
N HIS A 754 20.35 6.28 -32.22
CA HIS A 754 18.98 6.03 -32.68
C HIS A 754 18.03 5.67 -31.54
N LEU A 755 18.45 4.94 -30.51
CA LEU A 755 17.78 4.85 -29.20
C LEU A 755 17.97 6.18 -28.45
N PHE A 756 19.16 6.78 -28.37
CA PHE A 756 19.30 8.08 -27.66
C PHE A 756 18.55 9.24 -28.34
N LEU A 757 18.22 9.14 -29.65
CA LEU A 757 17.29 10.06 -30.33
C LEU A 757 15.84 9.54 -30.43
N GLN A 758 15.56 8.23 -30.50
CA GLN A 758 14.19 7.69 -30.47
C GLN A 758 13.65 7.53 -29.04
N THR A 759 14.34 6.88 -28.11
CA THR A 759 13.97 6.96 -26.68
C THR A 759 14.24 8.34 -26.13
N GLY A 760 15.25 9.10 -26.58
CA GLY A 760 15.35 10.53 -26.25
C GLY A 760 14.11 11.31 -26.70
N SER A 761 13.74 11.25 -27.98
CA SER A 761 12.54 11.94 -28.49
C SER A 761 11.24 11.38 -27.90
N CYS A 762 11.10 10.07 -27.72
CA CYS A 762 9.89 9.45 -27.17
C CYS A 762 9.78 9.62 -25.65
N THR A 763 10.87 9.63 -24.88
CA THR A 763 10.84 9.97 -23.45
C THR A 763 10.60 11.46 -23.26
N ILE A 764 11.27 12.36 -24.00
CA ILE A 764 10.95 13.79 -24.00
C ILE A 764 9.49 14.02 -24.38
N SER A 765 8.97 13.35 -25.43
CA SER A 765 7.56 13.46 -25.83
C SER A 765 6.61 12.87 -24.78
N SER A 766 6.97 11.79 -24.10
CA SER A 766 6.16 11.16 -23.04
C SER A 766 6.18 11.97 -21.74
N ILE A 767 7.33 12.55 -21.39
CA ILE A 767 7.49 13.49 -20.27
C ILE A 767 6.72 14.78 -20.58
N ALA A 768 6.78 15.31 -21.81
CA ALA A 768 5.97 16.44 -22.24
C ALA A 768 4.46 16.13 -22.16
N LEU A 769 4.03 14.93 -22.60
CA LEU A 769 2.65 14.45 -22.43
C LEU A 769 2.25 14.38 -20.95
N LYS A 770 3.15 13.88 -20.09
CA LYS A 770 2.91 13.71 -18.66
C LYS A 770 2.84 15.06 -17.94
N LEU A 771 3.77 15.97 -18.22
CA LEU A 771 3.77 17.36 -17.72
C LEU A 771 2.56 18.15 -18.23
N ALA A 772 2.10 17.91 -19.47
CA ALA A 772 0.85 18.46 -19.97
C ALA A 772 -0.34 17.91 -19.16
N SER A 773 -0.45 16.58 -19.00
CA SER A 773 -1.49 15.92 -18.21
C SER A 773 -1.53 16.38 -16.74
N ASP A 774 -0.37 16.64 -16.13
CA ASP A 774 -0.28 17.11 -14.75
C ASP A 774 -0.49 18.64 -14.61
N ARG A 775 -0.16 19.46 -15.62
CA ARG A 775 -0.62 20.86 -15.72
C ARG A 775 -2.15 20.92 -15.84
N ILE A 776 -2.71 20.05 -16.67
CA ILE A 776 -4.14 19.91 -16.92
C ILE A 776 -4.91 19.59 -15.63
N ARG A 777 -4.39 18.70 -14.77
CA ARG A 777 -4.98 18.41 -13.44
C ARG A 777 -5.03 19.63 -12.51
N ARG A 778 -4.28 20.69 -12.78
CA ARG A 778 -4.26 21.96 -12.02
C ARG A 778 -5.14 23.05 -12.65
N GLN A 779 -5.76 22.81 -13.81
CA GLN A 779 -6.64 23.74 -14.53
C GLN A 779 -8.10 23.27 -14.52
N ILE A 780 -8.54 22.61 -13.45
CA ILE A 780 -9.95 22.23 -13.28
C ILE A 780 -10.71 23.49 -12.80
N PRO A 781 -11.80 23.91 -13.49
CA PRO A 781 -12.61 25.06 -13.05
C PRO A 781 -13.20 24.86 -11.65
N ALA A 782 -13.54 25.95 -10.97
CA ALA A 782 -14.06 25.89 -9.60
C ALA A 782 -15.54 25.45 -9.55
N GLU A 783 -16.26 25.68 -10.65
CA GLU A 783 -17.67 25.40 -10.85
C GLU A 783 -17.92 23.89 -10.85
N PRO A 784 -18.82 23.34 -10.00
CA PRO A 784 -18.96 21.89 -9.82
C PRO A 784 -19.29 21.11 -11.11
N HIS A 785 -20.06 21.70 -12.03
CA HIS A 785 -20.44 21.09 -13.30
C HIS A 785 -19.30 21.04 -14.32
N TRP A 786 -18.51 22.11 -14.42
CA TRP A 786 -17.30 22.12 -15.24
C TRP A 786 -16.22 21.23 -14.63
N ALA A 787 -16.01 21.27 -13.31
CA ALA A 787 -15.08 20.38 -12.61
C ALA A 787 -15.41 18.90 -12.85
N PHE A 788 -16.70 18.53 -12.77
CA PHE A 788 -17.18 17.19 -13.07
C PHE A 788 -16.91 16.81 -14.53
N SER A 789 -17.25 17.68 -15.49
CA SER A 789 -17.05 17.43 -16.92
C SER A 789 -15.56 17.30 -17.30
N TYR A 790 -14.69 18.12 -16.70
CA TYR A 790 -13.23 18.03 -16.86
C TYR A 790 -12.67 16.72 -16.31
N SER A 791 -13.10 16.32 -15.11
CA SER A 791 -12.68 15.07 -14.47
C SER A 791 -13.19 13.84 -15.22
N MET A 792 -14.45 13.85 -15.65
CA MET A 792 -15.09 12.69 -16.26
C MET A 792 -14.51 12.39 -17.64
N LEU A 793 -14.22 13.41 -18.46
CA LEU A 793 -13.61 13.23 -19.78
C LEU A 793 -12.30 12.41 -19.69
N GLN A 794 -11.44 12.69 -18.71
CA GLN A 794 -10.17 11.98 -18.51
C GLN A 794 -10.34 10.51 -18.10
N LYS A 795 -11.45 10.20 -17.43
CA LYS A 795 -11.77 8.84 -16.96
C LYS A 795 -12.36 7.98 -18.07
N VAL A 796 -13.33 8.53 -18.82
CA VAL A 796 -13.98 7.80 -19.91
C VAL A 796 -13.14 7.76 -21.20
N SER A 797 -12.20 8.69 -21.40
CA SER A 797 -11.32 8.70 -22.57
C SER A 797 -9.90 9.19 -22.25
N ARG A 798 -8.97 8.24 -22.09
CA ARG A 798 -7.59 8.53 -21.65
C ARG A 798 -6.77 9.25 -22.73
N SER A 799 -6.76 8.75 -23.97
CA SER A 799 -5.92 9.28 -25.05
C SER A 799 -6.52 10.51 -25.72
N PHE A 800 -7.82 10.50 -26.02
CA PHE A 800 -8.49 11.58 -26.75
C PHE A 800 -8.67 12.84 -25.90
N ALA A 801 -8.78 12.71 -24.56
CA ALA A 801 -8.79 13.86 -23.66
C ALA A 801 -7.52 14.72 -23.76
N LEU A 802 -6.36 14.16 -24.11
CA LEU A 802 -5.13 14.94 -24.32
C LEU A 802 -5.14 15.72 -25.64
N VAL A 803 -5.90 15.26 -26.62
CA VAL A 803 -6.04 15.89 -27.95
C VAL A 803 -7.07 17.02 -27.88
N ILE A 804 -8.25 16.78 -27.27
CA ILE A 804 -9.29 17.82 -27.01
C ILE A 804 -8.70 19.04 -26.31
N GLN A 805 -7.77 18.85 -25.37
CA GLN A 805 -7.25 19.93 -24.53
C GLN A 805 -6.23 20.85 -25.21
N GLN A 806 -5.85 20.57 -26.45
CA GLN A 806 -5.04 21.46 -27.28
C GLN A 806 -5.87 22.62 -27.86
N LEU A 807 -7.19 22.44 -27.97
CA LEU A 807 -8.13 23.44 -28.48
C LEU A 807 -8.21 24.68 -27.56
N GLY A 808 -8.51 25.85 -28.15
CA GLY A 808 -8.80 27.08 -27.42
C GLY A 808 -9.99 26.92 -26.46
N PRO A 809 -10.09 27.72 -25.38
CA PRO A 809 -10.95 27.43 -24.23
C PRO A 809 -12.43 27.20 -24.58
N GLN A 810 -13.06 28.10 -25.34
CA GLN A 810 -14.48 27.98 -25.73
C GLN A 810 -14.74 26.70 -26.55
N LEU A 811 -13.92 26.45 -27.57
CA LEU A 811 -14.06 25.30 -28.45
C LEU A 811 -13.72 23.99 -27.72
N ARG A 812 -12.72 23.98 -26.84
CA ARG A 812 -12.37 22.85 -25.97
C ARG A 812 -13.53 22.43 -25.08
N ASP A 813 -14.26 23.39 -24.55
CA ASP A 813 -15.37 23.14 -23.64
C ASP A 813 -16.63 22.68 -24.39
N ALA A 814 -16.92 23.26 -25.56
CA ALA A 814 -17.93 22.75 -26.49
C ALA A 814 -17.62 21.31 -26.98
N VAL A 815 -16.38 21.03 -27.41
CA VAL A 815 -15.96 19.70 -27.88
C VAL A 815 -15.91 18.68 -26.73
N ARG A 816 -15.52 19.08 -25.51
CA ARG A 816 -15.62 18.23 -24.32
C ARG A 816 -17.05 17.81 -24.04
N LEU A 817 -18.01 18.74 -24.10
CA LEU A 817 -19.42 18.43 -23.85
C LEU A 817 -20.02 17.63 -25.00
N CYS A 818 -19.67 17.93 -26.27
CA CYS A 818 -20.01 17.10 -27.42
C CYS A 818 -19.49 15.65 -27.24
N PHE A 819 -18.27 15.47 -26.75
CA PHE A 819 -17.69 14.15 -26.49
C PHE A 819 -18.37 13.44 -25.31
N LEU A 820 -18.66 14.12 -24.20
CA LEU A 820 -19.38 13.51 -23.06
C LEU A 820 -20.82 13.14 -23.41
N SER A 821 -21.48 13.91 -24.27
CA SER A 821 -22.81 13.61 -24.83
C SER A 821 -22.78 12.52 -25.92
N GLY A 822 -21.60 12.20 -26.49
CA GLY A 822 -21.42 11.24 -27.58
C GLY A 822 -20.50 10.05 -27.26
N ALA A 823 -20.08 9.87 -26.00
CA ALA A 823 -19.06 8.89 -25.64
C ALA A 823 -19.54 7.44 -25.84
N GLN A 824 -18.72 6.65 -26.55
CA GLN A 824 -18.92 5.24 -26.91
C GLN A 824 -19.32 4.34 -25.73
N SER A 825 -20.62 4.23 -25.46
CA SER A 825 -21.21 3.10 -24.74
C SER A 825 -22.64 2.85 -25.23
N PRO A 826 -23.11 1.60 -25.42
CA PRO A 826 -24.38 1.34 -26.07
C PRO A 826 -25.59 1.86 -25.27
N GLY A 827 -26.43 2.67 -25.92
CA GLY A 827 -27.85 2.87 -25.56
C GLY A 827 -28.21 4.04 -24.63
N TYR A 828 -27.51 4.26 -23.52
CA TYR A 828 -28.09 5.05 -22.41
C TYR A 828 -27.69 6.53 -22.29
N CYS A 829 -26.43 6.92 -22.50
CA CYS A 829 -26.01 8.35 -22.40
C CYS A 829 -26.78 9.24 -23.37
N TRP A 830 -26.95 8.70 -24.58
CA TRP A 830 -27.73 9.26 -25.67
C TRP A 830 -29.20 9.60 -25.29
N PHE A 831 -29.90 8.67 -24.64
CA PHE A 831 -31.34 8.81 -24.36
C PHE A 831 -31.64 9.95 -23.39
N VAL A 832 -30.69 10.32 -22.52
CA VAL A 832 -30.88 11.37 -21.51
C VAL A 832 -30.84 12.77 -22.13
N LEU A 833 -30.03 13.03 -23.16
CA LEU A 833 -30.10 14.34 -23.85
C LEU A 833 -31.39 14.47 -24.67
N CYS A 834 -31.88 13.39 -25.30
CA CYS A 834 -33.18 13.38 -25.96
C CYS A 834 -34.37 13.59 -25.00
N LEU A 835 -34.25 13.19 -23.72
CA LEU A 835 -35.27 13.40 -22.69
C LEU A 835 -35.31 14.85 -22.13
N LEU A 836 -34.31 15.68 -22.47
CA LEU A 836 -34.25 17.09 -22.06
C LEU A 836 -34.75 18.05 -23.15
N LEU A 837 -34.99 17.57 -24.38
CA LEU A 837 -35.58 18.35 -25.47
C LEU A 837 -37.12 18.23 -25.44
N PRO A 838 -37.88 19.29 -25.81
CA PRO A 838 -39.32 19.37 -25.47
C PRO A 838 -40.26 18.40 -26.20
N ASP A 839 -39.82 17.71 -27.25
CA ASP A 839 -40.68 16.95 -28.16
C ASP A 839 -41.01 15.53 -27.65
N TYR A 840 -41.90 15.52 -26.66
CA TYR A 840 -42.40 14.39 -25.87
C TYR A 840 -42.93 13.15 -26.64
N HIS A 841 -43.26 13.27 -27.93
CA HIS A 841 -44.09 12.27 -28.62
C HIS A 841 -43.38 11.02 -29.18
N ILE A 842 -42.05 11.03 -29.34
CA ILE A 842 -41.32 9.86 -29.87
C ILE A 842 -40.99 8.83 -28.77
N ALA A 843 -40.87 9.26 -27.51
CA ALA A 843 -40.48 8.41 -26.39
C ALA A 843 -41.47 7.25 -26.10
N GLN A 844 -42.76 7.48 -26.33
CA GLN A 844 -43.83 6.59 -25.85
C GLN A 844 -43.86 5.22 -26.57
N ARG A 845 -43.38 5.14 -27.82
CA ARG A 845 -43.31 3.88 -28.58
C ARG A 845 -42.09 3.03 -28.22
N ASN A 846 -41.02 3.66 -27.72
CA ASN A 846 -39.77 3.01 -27.32
C ASN A 846 -39.77 2.54 -25.85
N PHE A 847 -40.67 3.07 -25.01
CA PHE A 847 -40.79 2.68 -23.60
C PHE A 847 -41.13 1.18 -23.42
N THR A 848 -41.86 0.58 -24.36
CA THR A 848 -42.16 -0.86 -24.38
C THR A 848 -40.93 -1.71 -24.75
N LEU A 849 -40.00 -1.15 -25.53
CA LEU A 849 -38.72 -1.80 -25.86
C LEU A 849 -37.76 -1.77 -24.66
N LEU A 850 -37.71 -0.63 -23.95
CA LEU A 850 -36.93 -0.46 -22.72
C LEU A 850 -37.27 -1.53 -21.68
N LYS A 851 -38.56 -1.82 -21.44
CA LYS A 851 -38.98 -2.88 -20.50
C LYS A 851 -38.48 -4.30 -20.84
N LYS A 852 -38.12 -4.58 -22.10
CA LYS A 852 -37.47 -5.84 -22.51
C LYS A 852 -35.94 -5.79 -22.33
N LEU A 853 -35.31 -4.65 -22.59
CA LEU A 853 -33.86 -4.45 -22.46
C LEU A 853 -33.40 -4.38 -21.00
N ASP A 854 -34.20 -3.75 -20.12
CA ASP A 854 -33.89 -3.57 -18.70
C ASP A 854 -33.72 -4.92 -17.97
N LEU A 855 -34.50 -5.93 -18.37
CA LEU A 855 -34.44 -7.29 -17.83
C LEU A 855 -33.26 -8.13 -18.30
N GLN A 856 -32.65 -7.82 -19.46
CA GLN A 856 -31.49 -8.58 -19.97
C GLN A 856 -30.14 -7.93 -19.65
N PHE A 857 -30.07 -6.60 -19.53
CA PHE A 857 -28.81 -5.90 -19.23
C PHE A 857 -28.42 -5.92 -17.74
N TYR A 858 -29.40 -6.02 -16.82
CA TYR A 858 -29.12 -5.96 -15.38
C TYR A 858 -28.35 -7.16 -14.81
N GLN A 859 -28.19 -8.25 -15.57
CA GLN A 859 -27.55 -9.49 -15.10
C GLN A 859 -26.09 -9.69 -15.54
N VAL A 860 -25.50 -8.83 -16.40
CA VAL A 860 -24.29 -9.23 -17.17
C VAL A 860 -23.13 -8.21 -17.23
N LYS A 861 -22.97 -7.29 -16.25
CA LYS A 861 -21.81 -6.34 -16.26
C LYS A 861 -21.07 -6.21 -14.93
N GLU A 862 -20.36 -7.28 -14.53
CA GLU A 862 -19.52 -7.30 -13.31
C GLU A 862 -18.00 -7.55 -13.55
N LYS A 863 -17.51 -7.60 -14.80
CA LYS A 863 -16.09 -7.97 -15.10
C LYS A 863 -15.25 -7.02 -15.99
N ALA A 864 -15.65 -5.78 -16.23
CA ALA A 864 -14.82 -4.80 -16.97
C ALA A 864 -14.73 -3.44 -16.26
N GLY A 865 -13.51 -3.01 -15.92
CA GLY A 865 -13.23 -1.86 -15.05
C GLY A 865 -13.71 -0.47 -15.52
N GLY A 866 -14.16 -0.33 -16.77
CA GLY A 866 -14.75 0.92 -17.28
C GLY A 866 -16.18 1.19 -16.80
N ALA A 867 -16.93 0.17 -16.36
CA ALA A 867 -18.37 0.28 -16.07
C ALA A 867 -18.72 1.28 -14.96
N LYS A 868 -17.80 1.52 -14.01
CA LYS A 868 -18.03 2.40 -12.86
C LYS A 868 -18.11 3.88 -13.22
N ASP A 869 -17.20 4.38 -14.06
CA ASP A 869 -17.17 5.82 -14.39
C ASP A 869 -18.27 6.20 -15.39
N TYR A 870 -18.65 5.31 -16.32
CA TYR A 870 -19.86 5.49 -17.13
C TYR A 870 -21.13 5.57 -16.28
N LYS A 871 -21.29 4.70 -15.28
CA LYS A 871 -22.40 4.81 -14.34
C LYS A 871 -22.42 6.15 -13.60
N ILE A 872 -21.26 6.64 -13.13
CA ILE A 872 -21.15 7.94 -12.45
C ILE A 872 -21.47 9.11 -13.40
N LEU A 873 -21.08 9.03 -14.68
CA LEU A 873 -21.46 9.99 -15.72
C LEU A 873 -22.99 10.05 -15.87
N MET A 874 -23.66 8.89 -15.93
CA MET A 874 -25.12 8.80 -16.03
C MET A 874 -25.84 9.32 -14.77
N ASP A 875 -25.44 8.84 -13.60
CA ASP A 875 -26.02 9.23 -12.29
C ASP A 875 -25.93 10.74 -12.04
N LYS A 876 -24.95 11.42 -12.67
CA LYS A 876 -24.68 12.86 -12.53
C LYS A 876 -24.80 13.64 -13.83
N PHE A 877 -25.51 13.12 -14.84
CA PHE A 877 -25.58 13.73 -16.17
C PHE A 877 -26.17 15.16 -16.15
N HIS A 878 -27.01 15.48 -15.17
CA HIS A 878 -27.52 16.84 -14.92
C HIS A 878 -26.41 17.90 -14.84
N LEU A 879 -25.21 17.55 -14.36
CA LEU A 879 -24.05 18.46 -14.35
C LEU A 879 -23.53 18.75 -15.77
N VAL A 880 -23.53 17.74 -16.65
CA VAL A 880 -23.17 17.91 -18.07
C VAL A 880 -24.23 18.76 -18.78
N SER A 881 -25.51 18.56 -18.48
CA SER A 881 -26.61 19.39 -18.98
C SER A 881 -26.51 20.85 -18.53
N THR A 882 -26.13 21.12 -17.27
CA THR A 882 -25.89 22.49 -16.79
C THR A 882 -24.76 23.17 -17.57
N ALA A 883 -23.63 22.48 -17.74
CA ALA A 883 -22.50 23.00 -18.51
C ALA A 883 -22.84 23.23 -20.00
N PHE A 884 -23.69 22.37 -20.58
CA PHE A 884 -24.19 22.52 -21.94
C PHE A 884 -25.02 23.79 -22.15
N LEU A 885 -25.92 24.11 -21.21
CA LEU A 885 -26.77 25.31 -21.27
C LEU A 885 -25.97 26.63 -21.13
N GLU A 886 -24.74 26.58 -20.64
CA GLU A 886 -23.82 27.71 -20.55
C GLU A 886 -22.99 27.96 -21.83
N LEU A 887 -23.02 27.05 -22.82
CA LEU A 887 -22.37 27.25 -24.12
C LEU A 887 -23.07 28.31 -24.98
N ASP A 888 -22.36 28.90 -25.94
CA ASP A 888 -22.98 29.75 -26.96
C ASP A 888 -24.03 28.97 -27.79
N LYS A 889 -25.11 29.65 -28.17
CA LYS A 889 -26.26 29.04 -28.89
C LYS A 889 -25.87 28.35 -30.19
N SER A 890 -24.84 28.83 -30.89
CA SER A 890 -24.32 28.19 -32.11
C SER A 890 -23.72 26.81 -31.82
N TYR A 891 -22.97 26.65 -30.73
CA TYR A 891 -22.45 25.36 -30.28
C TYR A 891 -23.59 24.45 -29.77
N GLN A 892 -24.56 25.00 -29.02
CA GLN A 892 -25.72 24.24 -28.56
C GLN A 892 -26.48 23.62 -29.74
N GLN A 893 -26.81 24.42 -30.76
CA GLN A 893 -27.52 23.96 -31.97
C GLN A 893 -26.73 22.91 -32.76
N ALA A 894 -25.41 23.05 -32.88
CA ALA A 894 -24.56 22.08 -33.56
C ALA A 894 -24.55 20.73 -32.83
N ILE A 895 -24.41 20.75 -31.50
CA ILE A 895 -24.45 19.55 -30.66
C ILE A 895 -25.85 18.93 -30.69
N GLU A 896 -26.93 19.70 -30.57
CA GLU A 896 -28.32 19.20 -30.62
C GLU A 896 -28.68 18.53 -31.94
N ASP A 897 -28.26 19.09 -33.10
CA ASP A 897 -28.55 18.47 -34.40
C ASP A 897 -27.87 17.11 -34.55
N ILE A 898 -26.58 17.04 -34.21
CA ILE A 898 -25.80 15.81 -34.25
C ILE A 898 -26.31 14.82 -33.20
N THR A 899 -26.55 15.29 -31.96
CA THR A 899 -27.15 14.53 -30.85
C THR A 899 -28.68 14.33 -30.98
N ARG A 900 -29.22 14.54 -32.19
CA ARG A 900 -30.53 14.04 -32.62
C ARG A 900 -30.39 13.02 -33.75
N ARG A 901 -29.60 13.34 -34.77
CA ARG A 901 -29.38 12.50 -35.97
C ARG A 901 -28.69 11.17 -35.65
N MET A 902 -27.64 11.19 -34.83
CA MET A 902 -26.87 9.98 -34.48
C MET A 902 -27.74 8.92 -33.79
N GLY A 903 -28.75 9.31 -33.01
CA GLY A 903 -29.63 8.39 -32.29
C GLY A 903 -30.78 7.82 -33.08
N ALA A 904 -31.35 8.60 -34.01
CA ALA A 904 -32.25 8.04 -35.02
C ALA A 904 -31.53 6.93 -35.80
N GLY A 905 -30.25 7.17 -36.12
CA GLY A 905 -29.35 6.17 -36.68
C GLY A 905 -29.09 4.97 -35.78
N MET A 906 -28.59 5.17 -34.56
CA MET A 906 -28.31 4.08 -33.61
C MET A 906 -29.55 3.23 -33.35
N ALA A 907 -30.73 3.85 -33.18
CA ALA A 907 -31.99 3.14 -32.99
C ALA A 907 -32.36 2.21 -34.17
N LYS A 908 -31.98 2.57 -35.40
CA LYS A 908 -32.13 1.72 -36.60
C LYS A 908 -31.35 0.41 -36.48
N PHE A 909 -30.16 0.46 -35.89
CA PHE A 909 -29.22 -0.66 -35.78
C PHE A 909 -29.30 -1.45 -34.46
N ILE A 910 -30.15 -1.07 -33.48
CA ILE A 910 -30.36 -1.87 -32.25
C ILE A 910 -30.93 -3.26 -32.54
N CYS A 911 -31.76 -3.40 -33.57
CA CYS A 911 -32.39 -4.66 -33.97
C CYS A 911 -32.06 -5.09 -35.41
N LYS A 912 -31.04 -4.48 -36.03
CA LYS A 912 -30.59 -4.78 -37.39
C LYS A 912 -29.08 -5.03 -37.38
N GLU A 913 -28.67 -6.20 -37.84
CA GLU A 913 -27.26 -6.54 -38.02
C GLU A 913 -26.70 -5.91 -39.31
N VAL A 914 -25.38 -5.73 -39.39
CA VAL A 914 -24.72 -5.08 -40.54
C VAL A 914 -24.57 -6.09 -41.67
N GLU A 915 -25.49 -6.06 -42.63
CA GLU A 915 -25.55 -7.04 -43.71
C GLU A 915 -24.70 -6.61 -44.92
N SER A 916 -24.89 -5.38 -45.43
CA SER A 916 -24.19 -4.86 -46.62
C SER A 916 -23.06 -3.86 -46.30
N ILE A 917 -22.25 -3.54 -47.31
CA ILE A 917 -21.26 -2.44 -47.23
C ILE A 917 -21.97 -1.10 -47.07
N ASP A 918 -23.12 -0.89 -47.73
CA ASP A 918 -23.94 0.33 -47.55
C ASP A 918 -24.46 0.45 -46.10
N ASP A 919 -24.85 -0.67 -45.47
CA ASP A 919 -25.24 -0.70 -44.05
C ASP A 919 -24.05 -0.40 -43.13
N TYR A 920 -22.84 -0.81 -43.51
CA TYR A 920 -21.61 -0.54 -42.76
C TYR A 920 -21.22 0.94 -42.84
N ASP A 921 -21.31 1.55 -44.03
CA ASP A 921 -21.09 2.97 -44.24
C ASP A 921 -22.19 3.83 -43.58
N GLU A 922 -23.45 3.40 -43.62
CA GLU A 922 -24.55 4.10 -42.92
C GLU A 922 -24.41 3.99 -41.39
N TYR A 923 -24.04 2.83 -40.86
CA TYR A 923 -23.74 2.67 -39.43
C TYR A 923 -22.59 3.59 -39.01
N CYS A 924 -21.47 3.57 -39.74
CA CYS A 924 -20.32 4.43 -39.48
C CYS A 924 -20.66 5.92 -39.64
N HIS A 925 -21.52 6.30 -40.59
CA HIS A 925 -22.03 7.66 -40.74
C HIS A 925 -22.72 8.10 -39.44
N TYR A 926 -23.66 7.30 -38.92
CA TYR A 926 -24.41 7.70 -37.73
C TYR A 926 -23.56 7.80 -36.48
N VAL A 927 -22.65 6.85 -36.22
CA VAL A 927 -21.88 6.80 -34.96
C VAL A 927 -20.59 7.61 -34.97
N ALA A 928 -20.06 7.99 -36.14
CA ALA A 928 -18.78 8.70 -36.26
C ALA A 928 -18.74 9.76 -37.37
N GLY A 929 -19.32 9.51 -38.54
CA GLY A 929 -19.40 10.50 -39.62
C GLY A 929 -20.08 11.80 -39.17
N LEU A 930 -21.23 11.68 -38.48
CA LEU A 930 -21.93 12.80 -37.86
C LEU A 930 -21.11 13.53 -36.78
N VAL A 931 -20.19 12.84 -36.09
CA VAL A 931 -19.26 13.49 -35.15
C VAL A 931 -18.28 14.37 -35.93
N GLY A 932 -17.79 13.91 -37.09
CA GLY A 932 -17.01 14.71 -38.02
C GLY A 932 -17.74 15.98 -38.48
N LEU A 933 -18.98 15.83 -38.98
CA LEU A 933 -19.82 16.98 -39.35
C LEU A 933 -20.06 17.94 -38.17
N GLY A 934 -20.30 17.39 -36.97
CA GLY A 934 -20.47 18.18 -35.75
C GLY A 934 -19.25 19.01 -35.40
N LEU A 935 -18.07 18.40 -35.45
CA LEU A 935 -16.79 19.08 -35.22
C LEU A 935 -16.56 20.19 -36.26
N SER A 936 -16.79 19.93 -37.56
CA SER A 936 -16.71 20.96 -38.60
C SER A 936 -17.67 22.13 -38.35
N LYS A 937 -18.92 21.86 -37.91
CA LYS A 937 -19.88 22.90 -37.51
C LYS A 937 -19.40 23.69 -36.29
N LEU A 938 -18.78 23.05 -35.29
CA LEU A 938 -18.21 23.72 -34.11
C LEU A 938 -17.01 24.61 -34.48
N PHE A 939 -16.11 24.16 -35.35
CA PHE A 939 -14.95 24.94 -35.84
C PHE A 939 -15.37 26.17 -36.67
N HIS A 940 -16.45 26.02 -37.45
CA HIS A 940 -17.06 27.13 -38.15
C HIS A 940 -17.76 28.11 -37.19
N ALA A 941 -18.51 27.58 -36.21
CA ALA A 941 -19.21 28.38 -35.20
C ALA A 941 -18.27 29.18 -34.28
N SER A 942 -17.02 28.73 -34.08
CA SER A 942 -15.99 29.50 -33.35
C SER A 942 -15.32 30.59 -34.19
N GLY A 943 -15.66 30.71 -35.49
CA GLY A 943 -15.03 31.62 -36.43
C GLY A 943 -13.57 31.27 -36.73
N SER A 944 -13.12 30.06 -36.38
CA SER A 944 -11.73 29.62 -36.52
C SER A 944 -11.46 28.95 -37.87
N GLU A 945 -12.48 28.34 -38.48
CA GLU A 945 -12.39 27.65 -39.76
C GLU A 945 -13.55 28.00 -40.71
N GLU A 946 -13.34 27.74 -42.00
CA GLU A 946 -14.43 27.68 -42.97
C GLU A 946 -15.18 26.35 -42.85
N LEU A 947 -16.48 26.34 -43.21
CA LEU A 947 -17.27 25.12 -43.13
C LEU A 947 -16.83 24.13 -44.22
N ALA A 948 -16.23 23.02 -43.79
CA ALA A 948 -15.84 21.92 -44.66
C ALA A 948 -17.06 21.22 -45.30
N SER A 949 -16.83 20.54 -46.42
CA SER A 949 -17.85 19.73 -47.10
C SER A 949 -18.32 18.57 -46.23
N ASP A 950 -19.65 18.37 -46.12
CA ASP A 950 -20.28 17.26 -45.40
C ASP A 950 -19.66 15.89 -45.78
N ASN A 951 -19.28 15.68 -47.05
CA ASN A 951 -18.65 14.44 -47.50
C ASN A 951 -17.27 14.24 -46.87
N LEU A 952 -16.39 15.25 -46.92
CA LEU A 952 -15.04 15.17 -46.34
C LEU A 952 -15.11 15.05 -44.81
N SER A 953 -16.03 15.80 -44.17
CA SER A 953 -16.32 15.69 -42.74
C SER A 953 -16.81 14.29 -42.35
N ASN A 954 -17.61 13.65 -43.21
CA ASN A 954 -18.07 12.27 -43.01
C ASN A 954 -16.92 11.27 -43.12
N SER A 955 -16.10 11.34 -44.17
CA SER A 955 -14.96 10.45 -44.42
C SER A 955 -13.95 10.48 -43.26
N MET A 956 -13.70 11.65 -42.68
CA MET A 956 -12.90 11.81 -41.44
C MET A 956 -13.42 10.97 -40.27
N GLY A 957 -14.74 10.83 -40.11
CA GLY A 957 -15.35 9.99 -39.09
C GLY A 957 -15.36 8.50 -39.46
N LEU A 958 -15.69 8.18 -40.72
CA LEU A 958 -15.72 6.80 -41.24
C LEU A 958 -14.34 6.14 -41.15
N PHE A 959 -13.25 6.83 -41.52
CA PHE A 959 -11.90 6.26 -41.45
C PHE A 959 -11.52 5.81 -40.03
N LEU A 960 -11.76 6.67 -39.03
CA LEU A 960 -11.50 6.35 -37.62
C LEU A 960 -12.36 5.18 -37.14
N GLN A 961 -13.66 5.17 -37.46
CA GLN A 961 -14.58 4.16 -36.98
C GLN A 961 -14.36 2.80 -37.62
N LYS A 962 -14.11 2.74 -38.94
CA LYS A 962 -13.73 1.49 -39.62
C LYS A 962 -12.43 0.93 -39.06
N THR A 963 -11.43 1.79 -38.82
CA THR A 963 -10.16 1.37 -38.20
C THR A 963 -10.36 0.76 -36.81
N ASN A 964 -11.26 1.32 -35.98
CA ASN A 964 -11.60 0.73 -34.69
C ASN A 964 -12.30 -0.62 -34.85
N ILE A 965 -13.36 -0.70 -35.67
CA ILE A 965 -14.13 -1.94 -35.90
C ILE A 965 -13.24 -3.08 -36.43
N ILE A 966 -12.26 -2.77 -37.27
CA ILE A 966 -11.26 -3.73 -37.76
C ILE A 966 -10.37 -4.23 -36.62
N ARG A 967 -9.83 -3.30 -35.82
CA ARG A 967 -8.81 -3.57 -34.80
C ARG A 967 -9.36 -4.18 -33.52
N ASP A 968 -10.61 -3.88 -33.16
CA ASP A 968 -11.25 -4.30 -31.91
C ASP A 968 -12.14 -5.56 -32.08
N TYR A 969 -12.04 -6.27 -33.22
CA TYR A 969 -12.76 -7.51 -33.56
C TYR A 969 -12.86 -8.50 -32.40
N LEU A 970 -11.73 -8.81 -31.74
CA LEU A 970 -11.68 -9.82 -30.68
C LEU A 970 -12.37 -9.36 -29.39
N GLU A 971 -12.41 -8.05 -29.13
CA GLU A 971 -13.16 -7.45 -28.01
C GLU A 971 -14.67 -7.50 -28.27
N ASP A 972 -15.08 -7.19 -29.51
CA ASP A 972 -16.48 -7.19 -29.96
C ASP A 972 -17.09 -8.60 -30.00
N ILE A 973 -16.38 -9.57 -30.59
CA ILE A 973 -16.90 -10.93 -30.80
C ILE A 973 -16.99 -11.74 -29.50
N ASN A 974 -16.24 -11.36 -28.47
CA ASN A 974 -16.21 -12.00 -27.16
C ASN A 974 -17.06 -11.27 -26.09
N GLU A 975 -17.85 -10.22 -26.43
CA GLU A 975 -18.75 -9.59 -25.45
C GLU A 975 -19.87 -10.57 -25.02
N ILE A 976 -20.04 -10.70 -23.70
CA ILE A 976 -21.06 -11.54 -23.06
C ILE A 976 -22.18 -10.60 -22.55
N PRO A 977 -23.48 -10.90 -22.75
CA PRO A 977 -24.07 -12.19 -23.13
C PRO A 977 -24.28 -12.40 -24.63
N LYS A 978 -24.12 -11.35 -25.46
CA LYS A 978 -24.25 -11.42 -26.92
C LYS A 978 -23.09 -10.67 -27.55
N SER A 979 -22.36 -11.34 -28.43
CA SER A 979 -21.31 -10.79 -29.27
C SER A 979 -21.82 -9.59 -30.08
N ARG A 980 -20.96 -8.58 -30.26
CA ARG A 980 -21.20 -7.46 -31.18
C ARG A 980 -20.64 -7.82 -32.55
N MET A 981 -21.47 -7.69 -33.59
CA MET A 981 -21.11 -8.04 -34.96
C MET A 981 -21.20 -6.79 -35.84
N PHE A 982 -20.09 -6.07 -35.98
CA PHE A 982 -20.00 -4.85 -36.80
C PHE A 982 -19.38 -5.07 -38.18
N TRP A 983 -18.71 -6.20 -38.41
CA TRP A 983 -18.16 -6.55 -39.71
C TRP A 983 -19.32 -6.89 -40.67
N PRO A 984 -19.42 -6.25 -41.85
CA PRO A 984 -20.52 -6.48 -42.79
C PRO A 984 -20.53 -7.92 -43.33
N ARG A 985 -21.69 -8.58 -43.27
CA ARG A 985 -21.84 -9.96 -43.75
C ARG A 985 -21.41 -10.13 -45.20
N GLN A 986 -21.74 -9.18 -46.07
CA GLN A 986 -21.33 -9.14 -47.48
C GLN A 986 -19.82 -9.31 -47.69
N ILE A 987 -18.99 -8.94 -46.71
CA ILE A 987 -17.54 -9.17 -46.74
C ILE A 987 -17.19 -10.51 -46.09
N TRP A 988 -17.51 -10.70 -44.80
CA TRP A 988 -17.00 -11.87 -44.08
C TRP A 988 -17.60 -13.21 -44.53
N SER A 989 -18.82 -13.22 -45.09
CA SER A 989 -19.45 -14.45 -45.57
C SER A 989 -18.84 -15.00 -46.87
N LYS A 990 -17.88 -14.29 -47.49
CA LYS A 990 -17.03 -14.83 -48.56
C LYS A 990 -16.00 -15.83 -48.00
N TYR A 991 -15.62 -15.66 -46.73
CA TYR A 991 -14.46 -16.29 -46.11
C TYR A 991 -14.84 -17.32 -45.03
N SER A 992 -15.96 -17.13 -44.32
CA SER A 992 -16.47 -18.06 -43.30
C SER A 992 -18.00 -18.06 -43.22
N ASP A 993 -18.59 -19.21 -42.88
CA ASP A 993 -20.04 -19.34 -42.61
C ASP A 993 -20.49 -18.56 -41.36
N LYS A 994 -19.56 -18.28 -40.44
CA LYS A 994 -19.80 -17.56 -39.18
C LYS A 994 -18.62 -16.65 -38.84
N LEU A 995 -18.92 -15.41 -38.44
CA LEU A 995 -17.92 -14.42 -38.06
C LEU A 995 -17.05 -14.91 -36.88
N GLU A 996 -17.65 -15.55 -35.87
CA GLU A 996 -16.95 -16.09 -34.71
C GLU A 996 -15.87 -17.13 -35.06
N GLY A 997 -16.00 -17.78 -36.22
CA GLY A 997 -15.10 -18.83 -36.70
C GLY A 997 -13.68 -18.36 -36.97
N PHE A 998 -13.45 -17.06 -37.18
CA PHE A 998 -12.12 -16.49 -37.38
C PHE A 998 -11.22 -16.53 -36.13
N LYS A 999 -11.76 -16.87 -34.96
CA LYS A 999 -10.96 -17.14 -33.74
C LYS A 999 -10.20 -18.47 -33.80
N ASN A 1000 -10.63 -19.41 -34.64
CA ASN A 1000 -10.05 -20.74 -34.71
C ASN A 1000 -8.79 -20.72 -35.58
N ALA A 1001 -7.68 -21.30 -35.09
CA ALA A 1001 -6.40 -21.32 -35.81
C ALA A 1001 -6.52 -21.91 -37.23
N GLU A 1002 -7.38 -22.92 -37.42
CA GLU A 1002 -7.70 -23.56 -38.72
C GLU A 1002 -8.21 -22.57 -39.78
N ASN A 1003 -8.84 -21.46 -39.37
CA ASN A 1003 -9.39 -20.44 -40.27
C ASN A 1003 -8.45 -19.24 -40.48
N SER A 1004 -7.22 -19.26 -39.92
CA SER A 1004 -6.32 -18.09 -39.89
C SER A 1004 -6.11 -17.44 -41.26
N THR A 1005 -5.88 -18.21 -42.32
CA THR A 1005 -5.67 -17.69 -43.68
C THR A 1005 -6.87 -16.89 -44.17
N LYS A 1006 -8.08 -17.48 -44.12
CA LYS A 1006 -9.31 -16.84 -44.55
C LYS A 1006 -9.72 -15.65 -43.66
N ALA A 1007 -9.38 -15.72 -42.38
CA ALA A 1007 -9.55 -14.60 -41.45
C ALA A 1007 -8.69 -13.40 -41.88
N VAL A 1008 -7.42 -13.63 -42.22
CA VAL A 1008 -6.50 -12.59 -42.70
C VAL A 1008 -6.90 -12.04 -44.07
N GLU A 1009 -7.36 -12.85 -45.01
CA GLU A 1009 -7.94 -12.37 -46.28
C GLU A 1009 -9.17 -11.46 -46.05
N CYS A 1010 -10.06 -11.83 -45.12
CA CYS A 1010 -11.22 -11.01 -44.74
C CYS A 1010 -10.81 -9.69 -44.06
N LEU A 1011 -9.77 -9.72 -43.24
CA LEU A 1011 -9.17 -8.55 -42.61
C LEU A 1011 -8.59 -7.59 -43.67
N ASN A 1012 -7.92 -8.13 -44.69
CA ASN A 1012 -7.35 -7.36 -45.79
C ASN A 1012 -8.44 -6.70 -46.66
N ASP A 1013 -9.58 -7.37 -46.92
CA ASP A 1013 -10.77 -6.76 -47.58
C ASP A 1013 -11.27 -5.54 -46.78
N LEU A 1014 -11.45 -5.68 -45.45
CA LEU A 1014 -11.92 -4.58 -44.60
C LEU A 1014 -10.93 -3.42 -44.48
N VAL A 1015 -9.62 -3.69 -44.38
CA VAL A 1015 -8.60 -2.63 -44.39
C VAL A 1015 -8.63 -1.91 -45.74
N THR A 1016 -8.75 -2.64 -46.85
CA THR A 1016 -8.87 -2.05 -48.20
C THR A 1016 -10.10 -1.15 -48.32
N ASN A 1017 -11.24 -1.59 -47.77
CA ASN A 1017 -12.48 -0.81 -47.69
C ASN A 1017 -12.35 0.45 -46.80
N ALA A 1018 -11.49 0.42 -45.77
CA ALA A 1018 -11.20 1.59 -44.95
C ALA A 1018 -10.28 2.60 -45.66
N LEU A 1019 -9.28 2.14 -46.41
CA LEU A 1019 -8.30 3.00 -47.11
C LEU A 1019 -8.92 3.96 -48.13
N ILE A 1020 -10.13 3.68 -48.64
CA ILE A 1020 -10.90 4.57 -49.53
C ILE A 1020 -11.04 5.99 -48.96
N HIS A 1021 -11.19 6.12 -47.63
CA HIS A 1021 -11.41 7.41 -46.96
C HIS A 1021 -10.12 8.23 -46.72
N ALA A 1022 -8.94 7.65 -46.95
CA ALA A 1022 -7.67 8.29 -46.58
C ALA A 1022 -7.34 9.54 -47.41
N GLU A 1023 -7.69 9.57 -48.70
CA GLU A 1023 -7.49 10.74 -49.57
C GLU A 1023 -8.40 11.91 -49.16
N ASP A 1024 -9.68 11.63 -48.85
CA ASP A 1024 -10.62 12.61 -48.30
C ASP A 1024 -10.12 13.18 -46.97
N CYS A 1025 -9.57 12.35 -46.08
CA CYS A 1025 -8.97 12.81 -44.82
C CYS A 1025 -7.79 13.76 -45.08
N LEU A 1026 -6.91 13.45 -46.03
CA LEU A 1026 -5.80 14.32 -46.42
C LEU A 1026 -6.31 15.65 -47.00
N GLN A 1027 -7.36 15.63 -47.81
CA GLN A 1027 -7.99 16.83 -48.36
C GLN A 1027 -8.68 17.69 -47.28
N TYR A 1028 -9.36 17.07 -46.32
CA TYR A 1028 -9.95 17.77 -45.17
C TYR A 1028 -8.87 18.49 -44.35
N MET A 1029 -7.80 17.77 -43.98
CA MET A 1029 -6.75 18.31 -43.12
C MET A 1029 -5.91 19.40 -43.79
N SER A 1030 -5.75 19.37 -45.12
CA SER A 1030 -5.01 20.41 -45.85
C SER A 1030 -5.74 21.76 -45.94
N ALA A 1031 -7.05 21.79 -45.67
CA ALA A 1031 -7.88 23.00 -45.68
C ALA A 1031 -7.94 23.73 -44.33
N LEU A 1032 -7.49 23.10 -43.23
CA LEU A 1032 -7.53 23.67 -41.87
C LEU A 1032 -6.46 24.75 -41.68
N LYS A 1033 -6.83 25.85 -41.00
CA LYS A 1033 -6.01 27.05 -40.82
C LYS A 1033 -5.53 27.24 -39.39
N ASP A 1034 -6.34 26.88 -38.39
CA ASP A 1034 -5.96 26.97 -36.99
C ASP A 1034 -5.10 25.77 -36.57
N LEU A 1035 -3.93 26.04 -35.96
CA LEU A 1035 -2.98 25.00 -35.60
C LEU A 1035 -3.52 24.04 -34.52
N ALA A 1036 -4.37 24.50 -33.60
CA ALA A 1036 -4.92 23.63 -32.57
C ALA A 1036 -6.01 22.70 -33.14
N ILE A 1037 -6.88 23.22 -34.02
CA ILE A 1037 -7.88 22.45 -34.74
C ILE A 1037 -7.21 21.46 -35.71
N PHE A 1038 -6.20 21.91 -36.45
CA PHE A 1038 -5.37 21.06 -37.31
C PHE A 1038 -4.78 19.88 -36.53
N ARG A 1039 -4.09 20.13 -35.41
CA ARG A 1039 -3.50 19.06 -34.59
C ARG A 1039 -4.55 18.15 -33.97
N PHE A 1040 -5.68 18.70 -33.55
CA PHE A 1040 -6.82 17.94 -33.03
C PHE A 1040 -7.37 16.94 -34.07
N CYS A 1041 -7.50 17.36 -35.34
CA CYS A 1041 -7.93 16.51 -36.43
C CYS A 1041 -6.84 15.54 -36.90
N ALA A 1042 -5.59 16.00 -37.02
CA ALA A 1042 -4.50 15.25 -37.66
C ALA A 1042 -3.95 14.09 -36.84
N ILE A 1043 -3.85 14.25 -35.51
CA ILE A 1043 -3.29 13.22 -34.63
C ILE A 1043 -4.11 11.90 -34.70
N PRO A 1044 -5.45 11.91 -34.56
CA PRO A 1044 -6.27 10.69 -34.74
C PRO A 1044 -6.13 10.05 -36.12
N GLN A 1045 -6.07 10.83 -37.19
CA GLN A 1045 -5.99 10.31 -38.56
C GLN A 1045 -4.64 9.61 -38.83
N ILE A 1046 -3.53 10.19 -38.35
CA ILE A 1046 -2.21 9.53 -38.39
C ILE A 1046 -2.22 8.22 -37.57
N MET A 1047 -2.86 8.22 -36.40
CA MET A 1047 -2.99 7.01 -35.57
C MET A 1047 -3.87 5.94 -36.23
N ALA A 1048 -4.84 6.34 -37.06
CA ALA A 1048 -5.71 5.40 -37.78
C ALA A 1048 -4.96 4.73 -38.94
N ILE A 1049 -4.30 5.48 -39.83
CA ILE A 1049 -3.49 4.87 -40.91
C ILE A 1049 -2.35 4.02 -40.35
N GLY A 1050 -1.72 4.46 -39.25
CA GLY A 1050 -0.72 3.67 -38.53
C GLY A 1050 -1.28 2.40 -37.88
N THR A 1051 -2.53 2.43 -37.39
CA THR A 1051 -3.23 1.21 -36.93
C THR A 1051 -3.50 0.27 -38.11
N LEU A 1052 -4.06 0.75 -39.22
CA LEU A 1052 -4.36 -0.07 -40.39
C LEU A 1052 -3.10 -0.74 -40.94
N ALA A 1053 -1.95 -0.06 -40.97
CA ALA A 1053 -0.66 -0.65 -41.37
C ALA A 1053 -0.13 -1.72 -40.39
N LEU A 1054 -0.56 -1.70 -39.12
CA LEU A 1054 -0.25 -2.76 -38.14
C LEU A 1054 -1.22 -3.95 -38.23
N CYS A 1055 -2.50 -3.69 -38.54
CA CYS A 1055 -3.53 -4.71 -38.70
C CYS A 1055 -3.48 -5.42 -40.06
N TYR A 1056 -3.04 -4.76 -41.13
CA TYR A 1056 -2.98 -5.36 -42.47
C TYR A 1056 -2.05 -6.58 -42.49
N ASN A 1057 -2.54 -7.67 -43.10
CA ASN A 1057 -1.89 -8.97 -43.21
C ASN A 1057 -1.35 -9.50 -41.86
N ASN A 1058 -2.13 -9.38 -40.79
CA ASN A 1058 -1.71 -9.73 -39.43
C ASN A 1058 -2.77 -10.57 -38.68
N VAL A 1059 -2.43 -11.83 -38.39
CA VAL A 1059 -3.31 -12.78 -37.68
C VAL A 1059 -3.58 -12.39 -36.23
N GLU A 1060 -2.74 -11.55 -35.61
CA GLU A 1060 -2.87 -11.16 -34.20
C GLU A 1060 -4.10 -10.30 -33.90
N VAL A 1061 -4.78 -9.77 -34.91
CA VAL A 1061 -6.11 -9.15 -34.76
C VAL A 1061 -7.17 -10.16 -34.26
N PHE A 1062 -6.96 -11.45 -34.51
CA PHE A 1062 -7.88 -12.54 -34.12
C PHE A 1062 -7.48 -13.25 -32.82
N ARG A 1063 -6.29 -12.97 -32.28
CA ARG A 1063 -5.69 -13.68 -31.13
C ARG A 1063 -5.40 -12.76 -29.94
N GLY A 1064 -5.00 -11.52 -30.20
CA GLY A 1064 -4.58 -10.56 -29.18
C GLY A 1064 -5.09 -9.15 -29.44
N VAL A 1065 -4.30 -8.14 -29.03
CA VAL A 1065 -4.70 -6.73 -29.05
C VAL A 1065 -3.68 -5.90 -29.84
N VAL A 1066 -3.93 -5.69 -31.13
CA VAL A 1066 -3.06 -4.90 -32.02
C VAL A 1066 -3.21 -3.40 -31.74
N LYS A 1067 -2.26 -2.80 -31.00
CA LYS A 1067 -2.26 -1.37 -30.64
C LYS A 1067 -0.88 -0.72 -30.85
N MET A 1068 -0.88 0.54 -31.28
CA MET A 1068 0.35 1.33 -31.45
C MET A 1068 1.07 1.52 -30.09
N ARG A 1069 2.39 1.26 -30.06
CA ARG A 1069 3.23 1.43 -28.86
C ARG A 1069 3.12 2.86 -28.31
N ARG A 1070 3.00 3.01 -26.99
CA ARG A 1070 2.79 4.32 -26.30
C ARG A 1070 3.82 5.38 -26.70
N GLY A 1071 5.09 5.01 -26.85
CA GLY A 1071 6.16 5.93 -27.26
C GLY A 1071 5.95 6.51 -28.67
N LEU A 1072 5.53 5.68 -29.63
CA LEU A 1072 5.21 6.12 -30.99
C LEU A 1072 3.99 7.07 -30.98
N THR A 1073 2.96 6.75 -30.19
CA THR A 1073 1.80 7.63 -29.99
C THR A 1073 2.21 9.00 -29.42
N ALA A 1074 3.09 9.02 -28.40
CA ALA A 1074 3.61 10.27 -27.84
C ALA A 1074 4.45 11.06 -28.87
N LYS A 1075 5.28 10.38 -29.66
CA LYS A 1075 6.05 10.98 -30.77
C LYS A 1075 5.13 11.61 -31.81
N ILE A 1076 4.07 10.92 -32.24
CA ILE A 1076 3.07 11.46 -33.18
C ILE A 1076 2.38 12.71 -32.62
N ILE A 1077 1.92 12.67 -31.36
CA ILE A 1077 1.26 13.83 -30.72
C ILE A 1077 2.20 15.06 -30.67
N ASN A 1078 3.49 14.85 -30.38
CA ASN A 1078 4.47 15.92 -30.25
C ASN A 1078 4.98 16.46 -31.60
N GLN A 1079 5.16 15.57 -32.59
CA GLN A 1079 5.76 15.90 -33.89
C GLN A 1079 4.75 16.24 -34.99
N THR A 1080 3.44 16.17 -34.76
CA THR A 1080 2.45 16.63 -35.73
C THR A 1080 2.14 18.10 -35.49
N ASN A 1081 2.68 18.98 -36.34
CA ASN A 1081 2.51 20.45 -36.23
C ASN A 1081 2.20 21.12 -37.59
N SER A 1082 2.25 20.39 -38.70
CA SER A 1082 2.01 20.88 -40.05
C SER A 1082 1.47 19.79 -40.97
N MET A 1083 0.90 20.17 -42.13
CA MET A 1083 0.48 19.21 -43.14
C MET A 1083 1.66 18.42 -43.75
N SER A 1084 2.88 18.97 -43.70
CA SER A 1084 4.11 18.26 -44.07
C SER A 1084 4.33 17.03 -43.18
N ASP A 1085 4.09 17.15 -41.86
CA ASP A 1085 4.18 16.04 -40.92
C ASP A 1085 3.12 14.95 -41.18
N VAL A 1086 1.93 15.37 -41.64
CA VAL A 1086 0.82 14.47 -41.99
C VAL A 1086 1.13 13.70 -43.26
N TYR A 1087 1.54 14.38 -44.34
CA TYR A 1087 1.92 13.72 -45.59
C TYR A 1087 3.11 12.78 -45.40
N GLY A 1088 4.11 13.18 -44.60
CA GLY A 1088 5.21 12.29 -44.23
C GLY A 1088 4.72 11.02 -43.52
N ALA A 1089 3.91 11.17 -42.49
CA ALA A 1089 3.38 10.01 -41.73
C ALA A 1089 2.46 9.10 -42.56
N PHE A 1090 1.59 9.68 -43.39
CA PHE A 1090 0.72 8.91 -44.30
C PHE A 1090 1.54 8.18 -45.37
N TYR A 1091 2.59 8.81 -45.91
CA TYR A 1091 3.50 8.17 -46.86
C TYR A 1091 4.30 7.03 -46.20
N GLU A 1092 4.82 7.23 -44.99
CA GLU A 1092 5.51 6.20 -44.20
C GLU A 1092 4.62 4.99 -43.90
N PHE A 1093 3.43 5.21 -43.33
CA PHE A 1093 2.51 4.11 -42.97
C PHE A 1093 1.89 3.43 -44.19
N SER A 1094 1.59 4.15 -45.27
CA SER A 1094 1.15 3.53 -46.52
C SER A 1094 2.26 2.71 -47.18
N SER A 1095 3.53 3.11 -47.05
CA SER A 1095 4.69 2.32 -47.50
C SER A 1095 4.88 1.04 -46.68
N LEU A 1096 4.70 1.11 -45.35
CA LEU A 1096 4.69 -0.07 -44.47
C LEU A 1096 3.52 -1.02 -44.77
N LEU A 1097 2.35 -0.49 -45.15
CA LEU A 1097 1.24 -1.31 -45.62
C LEU A 1097 1.59 -1.95 -46.97
N LYS A 1098 2.20 -1.20 -47.89
CA LYS A 1098 2.64 -1.68 -49.21
C LYS A 1098 3.58 -2.88 -49.12
N SER A 1099 4.54 -2.85 -48.20
CA SER A 1099 5.52 -3.94 -48.02
C SER A 1099 4.93 -5.21 -47.42
N LYS A 1100 3.65 -5.20 -47.00
CA LYS A 1100 2.93 -6.36 -46.46
C LYS A 1100 1.90 -6.96 -47.43
N ILE A 1101 1.73 -6.38 -48.63
CA ILE A 1101 0.78 -6.88 -49.63
C ILE A 1101 1.34 -8.14 -50.27
N ASP A 1102 0.83 -9.29 -49.82
CA ASP A 1102 0.99 -10.58 -50.51
C ASP A 1102 0.25 -10.52 -51.86
N ASP A 1103 0.90 -10.95 -52.95
CA ASP A 1103 0.29 -11.01 -54.28
C ASP A 1103 -0.73 -12.14 -54.43
N ASN A 1104 -0.78 -13.08 -53.48
CA ASN A 1104 -1.80 -14.13 -53.42
C ASN A 1104 -3.11 -13.66 -52.76
N ASP A 1105 -3.12 -12.50 -52.08
CA ASP A 1105 -4.33 -11.98 -51.43
C ASP A 1105 -5.40 -11.56 -52.46
N PRO A 1106 -6.69 -11.96 -52.30
CA PRO A 1106 -7.74 -11.64 -53.27
C PRO A 1106 -7.95 -10.15 -53.56
N ASN A 1107 -7.56 -9.26 -52.64
CA ASN A 1107 -7.69 -7.81 -52.75
C ASN A 1107 -6.37 -7.10 -53.10
N ALA A 1108 -5.24 -7.81 -53.20
CA ALA A 1108 -3.88 -7.26 -53.35
C ALA A 1108 -3.77 -6.10 -54.35
N MET A 1109 -4.33 -6.26 -55.56
CA MET A 1109 -4.33 -5.20 -56.58
C MET A 1109 -5.14 -3.96 -56.19
N LEU A 1110 -6.26 -4.13 -55.50
CA LEU A 1110 -7.11 -3.03 -55.04
C LEU A 1110 -6.46 -2.30 -53.85
N THR A 1111 -5.90 -3.05 -52.89
CA THR A 1111 -5.09 -2.50 -51.78
C THR A 1111 -3.95 -1.65 -52.33
N ARG A 1112 -3.18 -2.21 -53.28
CA ARG A 1112 -2.03 -1.55 -53.91
C ARG A 1112 -2.44 -0.27 -54.62
N LYS A 1113 -3.56 -0.27 -55.34
CA LYS A 1113 -4.13 0.92 -55.98
C LYS A 1113 -4.45 2.03 -54.98
N HIS A 1114 -5.10 1.72 -53.85
CA HIS A 1114 -5.43 2.71 -52.81
C HIS A 1114 -4.17 3.23 -52.11
N VAL A 1115 -3.23 2.35 -51.77
CA VAL A 1115 -1.92 2.72 -51.20
C VAL A 1115 -1.15 3.66 -52.12
N GLU A 1116 -1.11 3.36 -53.41
CA GLU A 1116 -0.43 4.20 -54.41
C GLU A 1116 -1.12 5.55 -54.63
N ALA A 1117 -2.46 5.60 -54.53
CA ALA A 1117 -3.19 6.87 -54.54
C ALA A 1117 -2.84 7.74 -53.33
N ILE A 1118 -2.78 7.18 -52.12
CA ILE A 1118 -2.32 7.87 -50.89
C ILE A 1118 -0.88 8.35 -51.04
N GLN A 1119 0.04 7.48 -51.49
CA GLN A 1119 1.45 7.83 -51.72
C GLN A 1119 1.58 8.97 -52.76
N LYS A 1120 0.79 8.91 -53.84
CA LYS A 1120 0.74 9.95 -54.88
C LYS A 1120 0.18 11.27 -54.35
N ALA A 1121 -0.90 11.25 -53.57
CA ALA A 1121 -1.48 12.45 -52.96
C ALA A 1121 -0.47 13.14 -52.00
N CYS A 1122 0.27 12.34 -51.22
CA CYS A 1122 1.36 12.86 -50.39
C CYS A 1122 2.50 13.43 -51.25
N GLY A 1123 2.95 12.72 -52.30
CA GLY A 1123 4.05 13.14 -53.17
C GLY A 1123 3.75 14.37 -54.03
N SER A 1124 2.55 14.46 -54.62
CA SER A 1124 2.15 15.59 -55.46
C SER A 1124 1.90 16.88 -54.70
N SER A 1125 1.85 16.83 -53.36
CA SER A 1125 1.72 18.03 -52.52
C SER A 1125 2.94 18.97 -52.60
N GLY A 1126 4.11 18.45 -52.97
CA GLY A 1126 5.39 19.17 -52.88
C GLY A 1126 5.85 19.49 -51.44
N LEU A 1127 5.11 19.04 -50.42
CA LEU A 1127 5.35 19.30 -49.00
C LEU A 1127 5.98 18.10 -48.27
N LEU A 1128 6.52 17.12 -49.00
CA LEU A 1128 7.32 16.02 -48.43
C LEU A 1128 8.68 16.55 -47.97
N ASN A 1129 8.72 17.13 -46.77
CA ASN A 1129 9.92 17.04 -45.96
C ASN A 1129 9.99 15.61 -45.44
N THR A 1130 11.14 14.96 -45.57
CA THR A 1130 11.41 13.73 -44.85
C THR A 1130 11.31 14.01 -43.36
N ARG A 1131 10.29 13.43 -42.71
CA ARG A 1131 10.28 13.29 -41.26
C ARG A 1131 11.58 12.62 -40.84
N GLY A 1132 12.04 12.90 -39.62
CA GLY A 1132 13.21 12.28 -39.01
C GLY A 1132 13.01 10.78 -38.70
N LEU A 1133 12.84 10.01 -39.77
CA LEU A 1133 12.78 8.56 -39.90
C LEU A 1133 13.67 8.16 -41.08
N HIS A 1134 14.87 8.74 -41.15
CA HIS A 1134 15.94 8.24 -42.02
C HIS A 1134 16.40 6.87 -41.51
N MET A 1135 15.80 5.83 -42.07
CA MET A 1135 16.61 4.68 -42.48
C MET A 1135 17.42 5.13 -43.70
N HIS A 1136 18.75 5.05 -43.57
CA HIS A 1136 19.78 5.51 -44.53
C HIS A 1136 20.02 7.03 -44.71
N ASP A 1137 21.31 7.39 -44.62
CA ASP A 1137 22.03 8.54 -45.19
C ASP A 1137 21.64 10.00 -44.91
N SER A 1138 22.01 10.52 -43.71
CA SER A 1138 22.54 11.90 -43.57
C SER A 1138 23.25 12.13 -42.22
N ASN A 1139 24.45 11.56 -42.05
CA ASN A 1139 25.05 11.37 -40.71
C ASN A 1139 26.35 12.18 -40.43
N ARG A 1140 26.58 13.33 -41.08
CA ARG A 1140 27.88 14.07 -40.96
C ARG A 1140 27.85 15.55 -40.54
N TYR A 1141 26.82 16.33 -40.86
CA TYR A 1141 26.85 17.80 -40.63
C TYR A 1141 26.31 18.26 -39.27
N THR A 1142 25.35 17.54 -38.67
CA THR A 1142 24.70 17.91 -37.40
C THR A 1142 25.58 17.63 -36.17
N SER A 1143 26.39 16.57 -36.19
CA SER A 1143 27.29 16.20 -35.08
C SER A 1143 28.32 17.30 -34.79
N LEU A 1144 28.91 17.89 -35.84
CA LEU A 1144 29.89 18.96 -35.71
C LEU A 1144 29.30 20.21 -35.02
N LEU A 1145 28.06 20.58 -35.38
CA LEU A 1145 27.39 21.75 -34.84
C LEU A 1145 27.09 21.61 -33.34
N ILE A 1146 26.64 20.41 -32.92
CA ILE A 1146 26.34 20.11 -31.51
C ILE A 1146 27.62 20.12 -30.67
N MET A 1147 28.73 19.55 -31.17
CA MET A 1147 30.03 19.63 -30.50
C MET A 1147 30.50 21.08 -30.30
N VAL A 1148 30.36 21.94 -31.30
CA VAL A 1148 30.72 23.37 -31.19
C VAL A 1148 29.88 24.08 -30.13
N VAL A 1149 28.58 23.81 -30.04
CA VAL A 1149 27.70 24.40 -29.02
C VAL A 1149 28.11 23.96 -27.61
N PHE A 1150 28.39 22.67 -27.38
CA PHE A 1150 28.85 22.20 -26.06
C PHE A 1150 30.21 22.78 -25.67
N LEU A 1151 31.13 22.94 -26.62
CA LEU A 1151 32.46 23.49 -26.37
C LEU A 1151 32.40 25.00 -26.06
N LEU A 1152 31.50 25.75 -26.73
CA LEU A 1152 31.19 27.14 -26.37
C LEU A 1152 30.55 27.27 -24.98
N LEU A 1153 29.64 26.36 -24.61
CA LEU A 1153 28.99 26.34 -23.29
C LEU A 1153 29.99 26.02 -22.16
N ALA A 1154 30.90 25.07 -22.38
CA ALA A 1154 31.98 24.75 -21.45
C ALA A 1154 32.95 25.93 -21.25
N LEU A 1155 33.30 26.64 -22.33
CA LEU A 1155 34.10 27.87 -22.25
C LEU A 1155 33.37 28.99 -21.50
N LEU A 1156 32.07 29.18 -21.72
CA LEU A 1156 31.26 30.18 -21.01
C LEU A 1156 31.15 29.89 -19.50
N LEU A 1157 30.95 28.62 -19.13
CA LEU A 1157 30.92 28.19 -17.72
C LEU A 1157 32.29 28.32 -17.06
N SER A 1158 33.38 28.00 -17.76
CA SER A 1158 34.75 28.21 -17.28
C SER A 1158 35.07 29.69 -17.06
N PHE A 1159 34.63 30.56 -17.98
CA PHE A 1159 34.81 32.01 -17.87
C PHE A 1159 33.97 32.65 -16.74
N LEU A 1160 32.78 32.11 -16.46
CA LEU A 1160 31.94 32.51 -15.33
C LEU A 1160 32.46 31.99 -13.97
N ALA A 1161 33.20 30.88 -13.96
CA ALA A 1161 33.82 30.35 -12.73
C ALA A 1161 35.10 31.11 -12.31
N HIS A 1162 35.62 31.98 -13.17
CA HIS A 1162 36.86 32.75 -12.93
C HIS A 1162 36.63 34.25 -12.67
N LYS A 1163 35.44 34.64 -12.20
CA LYS A 1163 35.07 36.03 -11.93
C LYS A 1163 34.47 36.25 -10.54
#